data_AF-A0A7J7JMR3-F1
#
_entry.id   AF-A0A7J7JMR3-F1
#
_cell.length_a   1.000
_cell.length_b   1.000
_cell.length_c   1.000
_cell.angle_alpha   90.00
_cell.angle_beta   90.00
_cell.angle_gamma   90.00
#
_symmetry.space_group_name_H-M   'P 1'
#
loop_
_entity.id
_entity.type
_entity.pdbx_description
1 polymer ?
#
loop_
_entity_poly.entity_id
_entity_poly.type
_entity_poly.pdbx_seq_one_letter_code
_entity_poly.pdbx_strand_id
1 'polypeptide(L)'
;MKDLGVKVVYNKAFGSDGLTIQSLRDDGYQAIFLGLGLPNPNIIPIFNGITQSNGLWTSKDFLPIVAAASKAGMCSCKAQLPDFGGCKVIVLGAGDTAFDCATSALRCGAKRVYVVFRKGFTNIRAVPEEMELAKEEKCEFLPFHSPKSIKVKDGSICSMTFLRTEQDDSGKWVEDEEQPVTIKTDIVISAFGSGLSDPSVKEAMDPVRLNKWGLPEVDNITMTTSEPDVFCGGDLAGVAQTTVESVNDGKQASWHIHKFIQAKNGVKIPTEPQLPKFYTAVDEVDISVELCGIKFENPFGLASATPTTSSAMIRRAFEAGWAFALTKTYGLDKDLVTNVSPRIVRGSTHGAVYGPHQQSYLNIELISEKTAAYWLQSITELKKDFPTKIVIASIMCAYDENDWKTLAKMSEDAGADALELNLSCPHGMGEKGMGLACGQKEYMVRDICQWVRSAVTIPFFAKMTPNITEITTIANAAKEGGADGVTAINTVSGMMTIKVDGAAWPNVGIQKRTTYGGVSGNAVRPIAFRAVSSIGNKLPGFPILATGGIDSAAVGIQFLMAGATLLQVCSAVHNQDYTVIDDYITGLKCLLYMRSIKELKDWDGQTAPTERHQLGKPVFTLPDNETVLPNFGEFRKKKEELKFELKQKLDLLDSSNAPTRPVFKPVVATPKIRDMIGFALDKITSYTDLDNAAQVVATIDQEMCINCGKCYMTCNDSGYQAIKFDPETHLPVVTDDCTGCTLCVSVCPIIDCITMGPRQTKHVPKRGIPVASA
;
A
#
# COMPACT_ATOMS: atom_id res chain seq x y z
N MET A 1 -11.47 1.92 18.02
CA MET A 1 -12.07 2.82 19.04
C MET A 1 -12.69 2.01 20.18
N LYS A 2 -13.81 1.29 19.96
CA LYS A 2 -14.44 0.47 21.01
C LYS A 2 -13.50 -0.59 21.60
N ASP A 3 -12.61 -1.16 20.78
CA ASP A 3 -11.58 -2.12 21.22
C ASP A 3 -10.59 -1.54 22.25
N LEU A 4 -10.47 -0.20 22.33
CA LEU A 4 -9.67 0.50 23.34
C LEU A 4 -10.46 0.82 24.63
N GLY A 5 -11.70 0.35 24.74
CA GLY A 5 -12.57 0.58 25.90
C GLY A 5 -13.43 1.86 25.85
N VAL A 6 -13.41 2.59 24.74
CA VAL A 6 -14.26 3.79 24.57
C VAL A 6 -15.73 3.40 24.59
N LYS A 7 -16.49 4.01 25.51
CA LYS A 7 -17.94 3.81 25.64
C LYS A 7 -18.68 4.82 24.78
N VAL A 8 -19.73 4.35 24.09
CA VAL A 8 -20.64 5.20 23.31
C VAL A 8 -22.04 5.05 23.90
N VAL A 9 -22.61 6.15 24.37
CA VAL A 9 -23.95 6.18 24.96
C VAL A 9 -24.85 6.98 24.01
N TYR A 10 -25.84 6.31 23.42
CA TYR A 10 -26.79 6.91 22.49
C TYR A 10 -27.95 7.58 23.22
N ASN A 11 -28.76 8.37 22.51
CA ASN A 11 -29.95 9.05 23.04
C ASN A 11 -29.65 9.96 24.24
N LYS A 12 -28.51 10.65 24.18
CA LYS A 12 -28.07 11.67 25.13
C LYS A 12 -27.73 12.93 24.36
N ALA A 13 -28.69 13.84 24.26
CA ALA A 13 -28.55 15.08 23.52
C ALA A 13 -27.95 16.16 24.43
N PHE A 14 -26.96 16.88 23.94
CA PHE A 14 -26.36 18.00 24.68
C PHE A 14 -27.28 19.22 24.61
N GLY A 15 -27.59 19.83 25.75
CA GLY A 15 -28.60 20.89 25.88
C GLY A 15 -30.05 20.44 25.94
N SER A 16 -30.29 19.13 25.84
CA SER A 16 -31.58 18.51 26.16
C SER A 16 -31.38 17.47 27.26
N ASP A 17 -32.45 17.05 27.93
CA ASP A 17 -32.41 15.98 28.94
C ASP A 17 -31.40 16.18 30.09
N GLY A 18 -31.05 17.45 30.39
CA GLY A 18 -30.17 17.85 31.50
C GLY A 18 -28.66 17.72 31.24
N LEU A 19 -28.23 17.29 30.05
CA LEU A 19 -26.80 17.15 29.74
C LEU A 19 -26.18 18.50 29.33
N THR A 20 -25.36 19.05 30.21
CA THR A 20 -24.63 20.33 30.06
C THR A 20 -23.17 20.21 30.52
N ILE A 21 -22.34 21.20 30.23
CA ILE A 21 -20.96 21.27 30.80
C ILE A 21 -21.01 21.19 32.32
N GLN A 22 -21.91 21.93 32.95
CA GLN A 22 -22.04 21.92 34.41
C GLN A 22 -22.44 20.54 34.94
N SER A 23 -23.41 19.87 34.31
CA SER A 23 -23.81 18.52 34.74
C SER A 23 -22.67 17.50 34.64
N LEU A 24 -21.82 17.61 33.61
CA LEU A 24 -20.65 16.74 33.45
C LEU A 24 -19.59 17.03 34.52
N ARG A 25 -19.40 18.30 34.88
CA ARG A 25 -18.54 18.68 36.01
C ARG A 25 -19.07 18.13 37.33
N ASP A 26 -20.39 18.23 37.56
CA ASP A 26 -21.06 17.73 38.76
C ASP A 26 -20.96 16.19 38.87
N ASP A 27 -21.04 15.48 37.75
CA ASP A 27 -20.82 14.03 37.63
C ASP A 27 -19.33 13.62 37.79
N GLY A 28 -18.42 14.59 37.96
CA GLY A 28 -17.01 14.36 38.22
C GLY A 28 -16.14 14.11 36.99
N TYR A 29 -16.63 14.43 35.78
CA TYR A 29 -15.80 14.37 34.57
C TYR A 29 -14.66 15.40 34.67
N GLN A 30 -13.43 14.97 34.34
CA GLN A 30 -12.25 15.81 34.50
C GLN A 30 -11.95 16.71 33.31
N ALA A 31 -12.39 16.33 32.11
CA ALA A 31 -12.22 17.10 30.88
C ALA A 31 -13.38 16.79 29.92
N ILE A 32 -13.75 17.76 29.11
CA ILE A 32 -14.90 17.70 28.19
C ILE A 32 -14.42 18.07 26.79
N PHE A 33 -14.81 17.30 25.78
CA PHE A 33 -14.57 17.62 24.37
C PHE A 33 -15.91 17.84 23.65
N LEU A 34 -16.11 19.03 23.10
CA LEU A 34 -17.27 19.42 22.33
C LEU A 34 -17.03 19.15 20.85
N GLY A 35 -17.70 18.11 20.32
CA GLY A 35 -17.59 17.68 18.92
C GLY A 35 -18.93 17.38 18.28
N LEU A 36 -19.98 18.15 18.64
CA LEU A 36 -21.35 17.93 18.16
C LEU A 36 -21.64 18.47 16.74
N GLY A 37 -20.65 19.14 16.12
CA GLY A 37 -20.77 19.75 14.81
C GLY A 37 -21.74 20.94 14.77
N LEU A 38 -22.33 21.19 13.59
CA LEU A 38 -23.34 22.24 13.37
C LEU A 38 -24.72 21.60 13.10
N PRO A 39 -25.59 21.50 14.13
CA PRO A 39 -26.78 20.66 14.05
C PRO A 39 -27.92 21.29 13.22
N ASN A 40 -28.03 22.61 13.17
CA ASN A 40 -29.19 23.29 12.59
C ASN A 40 -28.94 23.70 11.13
N PRO A 41 -29.92 23.58 10.21
CA PRO A 41 -29.79 24.11 8.85
C PRO A 41 -29.86 25.64 8.82
N ASN A 42 -29.16 26.27 7.88
CA ASN A 42 -29.32 27.69 7.58
C ASN A 42 -30.59 27.92 6.74
N ILE A 43 -31.58 28.63 7.28
CA ILE A 43 -32.86 28.92 6.63
C ILE A 43 -32.98 30.42 6.34
N ILE A 44 -33.53 30.77 5.18
CA ILE A 44 -33.79 32.15 4.76
C ILE A 44 -35.29 32.49 4.90
N PRO A 45 -35.66 33.76 5.16
CA PRO A 45 -37.04 34.15 5.48
C PRO A 45 -38.10 33.78 4.44
N ILE A 46 -37.71 33.67 3.15
CA ILE A 46 -38.63 33.34 2.05
C ILE A 46 -39.25 31.93 2.18
N PHE A 47 -38.69 31.07 3.04
CA PHE A 47 -39.17 29.72 3.30
C PHE A 47 -40.12 29.62 4.50
N ASN A 48 -40.34 30.72 5.22
CA ASN A 48 -41.22 30.72 6.38
C ASN A 48 -42.65 30.29 5.99
N GLY A 49 -43.20 29.32 6.72
CA GLY A 49 -44.54 28.78 6.48
C GLY A 49 -44.62 27.73 5.37
N ILE A 50 -43.51 27.35 4.75
CA ILE A 50 -43.43 26.30 3.73
C ILE A 50 -42.74 25.08 4.34
N THR A 51 -43.32 23.91 4.10
CA THR A 51 -42.93 22.66 4.77
C THR A 51 -42.59 21.58 3.74
N GLN A 52 -42.13 20.43 4.23
CA GLN A 52 -41.87 19.25 3.40
C GLN A 52 -43.10 18.79 2.62
N SER A 53 -44.31 18.94 3.18
CA SER A 53 -45.55 18.59 2.47
C SER A 53 -45.83 19.50 1.27
N ASN A 54 -45.21 20.69 1.22
CA ASN A 54 -45.27 21.57 0.06
C ASN A 54 -44.17 21.26 -0.98
N GLY A 55 -43.17 20.46 -0.62
CA GLY A 55 -41.99 20.15 -1.45
C GLY A 55 -40.70 20.88 -1.06
N LEU A 56 -40.68 21.60 0.07
CA LEU A 56 -39.46 22.26 0.56
C LEU A 56 -38.71 21.38 1.55
N TRP A 57 -37.42 21.18 1.31
CA TRP A 57 -36.52 20.44 2.18
C TRP A 57 -35.32 21.30 2.53
N THR A 58 -34.77 21.14 3.74
CA THR A 58 -33.38 21.50 3.99
C THR A 58 -32.49 20.29 3.77
N SER A 59 -31.20 20.51 3.55
CA SER A 59 -30.20 19.42 3.51
C SER A 59 -30.17 18.59 4.80
N LYS A 60 -30.45 19.21 5.95
CA LYS A 60 -30.56 18.54 7.26
C LYS A 60 -31.85 17.73 7.43
N ASP A 61 -32.83 17.88 6.54
CA ASP A 61 -34.01 17.02 6.46
C ASP A 61 -33.81 15.90 5.43
N PHE A 62 -33.41 16.29 4.21
CA PHE A 62 -33.40 15.42 3.05
C PHE A 62 -32.33 14.33 3.14
N LEU A 63 -31.06 14.70 3.38
CA LEU A 63 -29.96 13.75 3.36
C LEU A 63 -30.07 12.68 4.47
N PRO A 64 -30.50 13.00 5.72
CA PRO A 64 -30.71 11.98 6.74
C PRO A 64 -31.77 10.93 6.36
N ILE A 65 -32.85 11.33 5.69
CA ILE A 65 -33.90 10.38 5.25
C ILE A 65 -33.35 9.47 4.14
N VAL A 66 -32.67 10.05 3.14
CA VAL A 66 -32.01 9.26 2.09
C VAL A 66 -30.99 8.30 2.68
N ALA A 67 -30.20 8.75 3.65
CA ALA A 67 -29.21 7.91 4.34
C ALA A 67 -29.88 6.77 5.12
N ALA A 68 -30.93 7.05 5.91
CA ALA A 68 -31.66 6.03 6.65
C ALA A 68 -32.30 4.98 5.73
N ALA A 69 -32.73 5.39 4.53
CA ALA A 69 -33.35 4.51 3.54
C ALA A 69 -32.36 3.73 2.66
N SER A 70 -31.06 4.07 2.69
CA SER A 70 -30.04 3.47 1.80
C SER A 70 -28.90 2.77 2.53
N LYS A 71 -28.70 3.05 3.83
CA LYS A 71 -27.60 2.51 4.62
C LYS A 71 -28.10 1.46 5.61
N ALA A 72 -28.07 0.19 5.20
CA ALA A 72 -28.43 -0.93 6.07
C ALA A 72 -27.60 -0.92 7.37
N GLY A 73 -28.29 -1.06 8.51
CA GLY A 73 -27.69 -1.00 9.85
C GLY A 73 -27.55 0.41 10.46
N MET A 74 -27.89 1.48 9.73
CA MET A 74 -27.88 2.85 10.27
C MET A 74 -29.08 3.13 11.19
N CYS A 75 -30.29 2.72 10.78
CA CYS A 75 -31.53 2.81 11.56
C CYS A 75 -32.09 1.41 11.80
N SER A 76 -32.77 1.20 12.94
CA SER A 76 -33.61 0.01 13.16
C SER A 76 -34.93 0.08 12.40
N CYS A 77 -35.29 1.26 11.88
CA CYS A 77 -36.48 1.51 11.09
C CYS A 77 -36.27 1.13 9.62
N LYS A 78 -37.32 0.63 8.95
CA LYS A 78 -37.34 0.47 7.49
C LYS A 78 -37.75 1.79 6.83
N ALA A 79 -36.82 2.75 6.83
CA ALA A 79 -37.04 4.02 6.15
C ALA A 79 -37.19 3.81 4.63
N GLN A 80 -37.97 4.68 3.99
CA GLN A 80 -38.15 4.68 2.54
C GLN A 80 -37.47 5.88 1.93
N LEU A 81 -36.97 5.72 0.71
CA LEU A 81 -36.45 6.85 -0.06
C LEU A 81 -37.59 7.86 -0.29
N PRO A 82 -37.31 9.17 -0.22
CA PRO A 82 -38.24 10.17 -0.71
C PRO A 82 -38.63 9.84 -2.15
N ASP A 83 -39.93 9.84 -2.45
CA ASP A 83 -40.42 9.66 -3.81
C ASP A 83 -40.58 11.02 -4.47
N PHE A 84 -39.63 11.37 -5.34
CA PHE A 84 -39.70 12.57 -6.15
C PHE A 84 -40.33 12.33 -7.52
N GLY A 85 -40.85 11.15 -7.84
CA GLY A 85 -41.87 10.95 -8.89
C GLY A 85 -41.68 11.67 -10.23
N GLY A 86 -40.47 11.79 -10.77
CA GLY A 86 -40.21 12.52 -12.02
C GLY A 86 -40.34 14.06 -11.92
N CYS A 87 -40.31 14.60 -10.70
CA CYS A 87 -40.28 16.02 -10.38
C CYS A 87 -39.02 16.72 -10.89
N LYS A 88 -39.13 18.04 -11.03
CA LYS A 88 -38.00 18.96 -11.24
C LYS A 88 -37.56 19.50 -9.89
N VAL A 89 -36.30 19.26 -9.55
CA VAL A 89 -35.72 19.63 -8.26
C VAL A 89 -34.79 20.83 -8.43
N ILE A 90 -34.92 21.83 -7.57
CA ILE A 90 -33.91 22.88 -7.39
C ILE A 90 -33.13 22.60 -6.11
N VAL A 91 -31.81 22.56 -6.20
CA VAL A 91 -30.90 22.53 -5.06
C VAL A 91 -30.19 23.87 -4.95
N LEU A 92 -30.28 24.51 -3.78
CA LEU A 92 -29.75 25.84 -3.54
C LEU A 92 -28.43 25.77 -2.78
N GLY A 93 -27.33 26.09 -3.45
CA GLY A 93 -26.00 26.06 -2.85
C GLY A 93 -24.92 25.65 -3.85
N ALA A 94 -23.67 25.74 -3.40
CA ALA A 94 -22.48 25.40 -4.19
C ALA A 94 -21.34 24.84 -3.33
N GLY A 95 -21.65 24.18 -2.20
CA GLY A 95 -20.69 23.39 -1.43
C GLY A 95 -21.06 21.91 -1.49
N ASP A 96 -20.28 21.06 -0.84
CA ASP A 96 -20.43 19.59 -0.87
C ASP A 96 -21.87 19.14 -0.62
N THR A 97 -22.50 19.70 0.42
CA THR A 97 -23.91 19.43 0.76
C THR A 97 -24.88 19.65 -0.41
N ALA A 98 -24.64 20.63 -1.28
CA ALA A 98 -25.50 20.90 -2.42
C ALA A 98 -25.33 19.83 -3.51
N PHE A 99 -24.11 19.37 -3.76
CA PHE A 99 -23.84 18.34 -4.77
C PHE A 99 -24.31 16.96 -4.30
N ASP A 100 -24.13 16.63 -3.02
CA ASP A 100 -24.74 15.46 -2.38
C ASP A 100 -26.27 15.48 -2.48
N CYS A 101 -26.90 16.63 -2.20
CA CYS A 101 -28.35 16.77 -2.37
C CYS A 101 -28.77 16.57 -3.83
N ALA A 102 -27.99 17.07 -4.80
CA ALA A 102 -28.31 16.96 -6.21
C ALA A 102 -28.25 15.51 -6.71
N THR A 103 -27.16 14.78 -6.41
CA THR A 103 -26.99 13.38 -6.82
C THR A 103 -27.96 12.46 -6.06
N SER A 104 -28.25 12.75 -4.79
CA SER A 104 -29.23 12.03 -3.98
C SER A 104 -30.66 12.22 -4.50
N ALA A 105 -31.01 13.42 -4.99
CA ALA A 105 -32.31 13.69 -5.59
C ALA A 105 -32.56 12.81 -6.84
N LEU A 106 -31.53 12.52 -7.63
CA LEU A 106 -31.64 11.58 -8.75
C LEU A 106 -31.98 10.15 -8.28
N ARG A 107 -31.42 9.70 -7.14
CA ARG A 107 -31.77 8.39 -6.54
C ARG A 107 -33.21 8.34 -6.02
N CYS A 108 -33.77 9.50 -5.68
CA CYS A 108 -35.17 9.67 -5.28
C CYS A 108 -36.14 9.74 -6.48
N GLY A 109 -35.66 9.57 -7.72
CA GLY A 109 -36.49 9.56 -8.92
C GLY A 109 -36.74 10.94 -9.54
N ALA A 110 -35.92 11.96 -9.21
CA ALA A 110 -35.99 13.26 -9.87
C ALA A 110 -35.75 13.13 -11.39
N LYS A 111 -36.59 13.80 -12.19
CA LYS A 111 -36.43 13.84 -13.65
C LYS A 111 -35.32 14.78 -14.11
N ARG A 112 -35.12 15.87 -13.36
CA ARG A 112 -34.12 16.91 -13.66
C ARG A 112 -33.77 17.64 -12.37
N VAL A 113 -32.49 17.92 -12.19
CA VAL A 113 -31.98 18.62 -11.02
C VAL A 113 -31.23 19.87 -11.47
N TYR A 114 -31.59 21.01 -10.89
CA TYR A 114 -30.92 22.29 -11.08
C TYR A 114 -30.16 22.65 -9.80
N VAL A 115 -28.85 22.78 -9.88
CA VAL A 115 -27.99 23.33 -8.82
C VAL A 115 -27.87 24.83 -9.06
N VAL A 116 -28.50 25.62 -8.20
CA VAL A 116 -28.62 27.07 -8.34
C VAL A 116 -27.81 27.77 -7.27
N PHE A 117 -26.99 28.73 -7.68
CA PHE A 117 -26.10 29.44 -6.76
C PHE A 117 -25.93 30.91 -7.13
N ARG A 118 -25.79 31.74 -6.09
CA ARG A 118 -25.80 33.22 -6.16
C ARG A 118 -24.51 33.87 -6.70
N LYS A 119 -23.56 33.09 -7.21
CA LYS A 119 -22.25 33.55 -7.69
C LYS A 119 -21.87 32.82 -8.97
N GLY A 120 -20.67 33.04 -9.49
CA GLY A 120 -20.16 32.33 -10.67
C GLY A 120 -19.65 30.92 -10.38
N PHE A 121 -19.39 30.15 -11.45
CA PHE A 121 -18.77 28.81 -11.35
C PHE A 121 -17.41 28.82 -10.64
N THR A 122 -16.63 29.89 -10.82
CA THR A 122 -15.33 30.09 -10.14
C THR A 122 -15.46 30.30 -8.63
N ASN A 123 -16.69 30.40 -8.11
CA ASN A 123 -16.98 30.58 -6.69
C ASN A 123 -17.63 29.34 -6.05
N ILE A 124 -17.69 28.21 -6.77
CA ILE A 124 -18.07 26.92 -6.19
C ILE A 124 -17.07 26.59 -5.06
N ARG A 125 -17.60 26.18 -3.90
CA ARG A 125 -16.81 25.88 -2.71
C ARG A 125 -16.40 24.41 -2.63
N ALA A 126 -17.20 23.53 -3.22
CA ALA A 126 -16.85 22.13 -3.33
C ALA A 126 -15.62 21.94 -4.24
N VAL A 127 -14.87 20.88 -3.99
CA VAL A 127 -13.74 20.52 -4.84
C VAL A 127 -14.22 20.08 -6.24
N PRO A 128 -13.41 20.24 -7.29
CA PRO A 128 -13.81 19.88 -8.66
C PRO A 128 -14.31 18.45 -8.81
N GLU A 129 -13.76 17.51 -8.05
CA GLU A 129 -14.12 16.09 -8.07
C GLU A 129 -15.58 15.87 -7.62
N GLU A 130 -16.04 16.63 -6.63
CA GLU A 130 -17.42 16.57 -6.11
C GLU A 130 -18.41 17.17 -7.12
N MET A 131 -18.03 18.29 -7.76
CA MET A 131 -18.82 18.89 -8.83
C MET A 131 -18.95 17.96 -10.04
N GLU A 132 -17.88 17.24 -10.40
CA GLU A 132 -17.85 16.38 -11.58
C GLU A 132 -18.86 15.25 -11.48
N LEU A 133 -19.12 14.70 -10.29
CA LEU A 133 -20.16 13.67 -10.08
C LEU A 133 -21.55 14.15 -10.51
N ALA A 134 -21.95 15.33 -10.04
CA ALA A 134 -23.24 15.92 -10.42
C ALA A 134 -23.31 16.24 -11.93
N LYS A 135 -22.17 16.66 -12.52
CA LYS A 135 -22.06 16.98 -13.94
C LYS A 135 -22.14 15.75 -14.85
N GLU A 136 -21.45 14.66 -14.48
CA GLU A 136 -21.53 13.38 -15.20
C GLU A 136 -22.96 12.85 -15.24
N GLU A 137 -23.69 12.99 -14.12
CA GLU A 137 -25.09 12.63 -13.95
C GLU A 137 -26.10 13.66 -14.50
N LYS A 138 -25.61 14.66 -15.26
CA LYS A 138 -26.42 15.63 -16.01
C LYS A 138 -27.28 16.56 -15.13
N CYS A 139 -26.84 16.84 -13.90
CA CYS A 139 -27.37 17.98 -13.16
C CYS A 139 -27.02 19.28 -13.91
N GLU A 140 -27.94 20.24 -13.88
CA GLU A 140 -27.74 21.55 -14.51
C GLU A 140 -27.32 22.60 -13.51
N PHE A 141 -26.39 23.46 -13.89
CA PHE A 141 -25.80 24.44 -13.01
C PHE A 141 -26.24 25.83 -13.46
N LEU A 142 -26.88 26.57 -12.54
CA LEU A 142 -27.40 27.91 -12.79
C LEU A 142 -26.68 28.91 -11.87
N PRO A 143 -25.55 29.48 -12.33
CA PRO A 143 -24.80 30.49 -11.57
C PRO A 143 -25.55 31.81 -11.58
N PHE A 144 -25.16 32.74 -10.71
CA PHE A 144 -25.65 34.11 -10.66
C PHE A 144 -27.15 34.29 -10.36
N HIS A 145 -27.73 33.41 -9.54
CA HIS A 145 -29.15 33.48 -9.18
C HIS A 145 -29.35 33.50 -7.66
N SER A 146 -29.98 34.56 -7.14
CA SER A 146 -30.35 34.70 -5.72
C SER A 146 -31.85 34.42 -5.52
N PRO A 147 -32.25 33.56 -4.57
CA PRO A 147 -33.65 33.29 -4.23
C PRO A 147 -34.47 34.55 -3.88
N LYS A 148 -35.61 34.78 -4.56
CA LYS A 148 -36.51 35.92 -4.27
C LYS A 148 -37.86 35.51 -3.70
N SER A 149 -38.55 34.61 -4.37
CA SER A 149 -39.87 34.14 -3.94
C SER A 149 -40.16 32.74 -4.45
N ILE A 150 -41.08 32.06 -3.78
CA ILE A 150 -41.49 30.70 -4.09
C ILE A 150 -43.00 30.67 -4.23
N LYS A 151 -43.47 30.03 -5.30
CA LYS A 151 -44.90 29.97 -5.63
C LYS A 151 -45.44 28.60 -5.26
N VAL A 152 -46.38 28.59 -4.32
CA VAL A 152 -47.15 27.41 -3.93
C VAL A 152 -48.54 27.53 -4.55
N LYS A 153 -48.98 26.49 -5.24
CA LYS A 153 -50.32 26.38 -5.82
C LYS A 153 -50.91 25.03 -5.44
N ASP A 154 -52.16 25.02 -4.98
CA ASP A 154 -52.87 23.79 -4.60
C ASP A 154 -52.08 22.95 -3.58
N GLY A 155 -51.39 23.62 -2.65
CA GLY A 155 -50.57 23.00 -1.61
C GLY A 155 -49.17 22.57 -2.03
N SER A 156 -48.79 22.65 -3.31
CA SER A 156 -47.49 22.21 -3.83
C SER A 156 -46.67 23.34 -4.45
N ILE A 157 -45.35 23.32 -4.31
CA ILE A 157 -44.47 24.23 -5.04
C ILE A 157 -44.63 24.00 -6.55
N CYS A 158 -44.71 25.08 -7.34
CA CYS A 158 -44.77 24.99 -8.81
C CYS A 158 -43.70 25.80 -9.54
N SER A 159 -43.11 26.80 -8.86
CA SER A 159 -41.99 27.57 -9.40
C SER A 159 -41.27 28.35 -8.30
N MET A 160 -40.01 28.69 -8.56
CA MET A 160 -39.22 29.60 -7.74
C MET A 160 -38.67 30.73 -8.61
N THR A 161 -38.79 31.96 -8.12
CA THR A 161 -38.28 33.17 -8.77
C THR A 161 -36.98 33.59 -8.11
N PHE A 162 -36.01 33.92 -8.94
CA PHE A 162 -34.67 34.37 -8.57
C PHE A 162 -34.43 35.75 -9.14
N LEU A 163 -33.58 36.53 -8.48
CA LEU A 163 -32.97 37.72 -9.07
C LEU A 163 -31.60 37.37 -9.63
N ARG A 164 -31.25 37.95 -10.78
CA ARG A 164 -29.88 37.87 -11.28
C ARG A 164 -28.95 38.56 -10.28
N THR A 165 -27.79 37.96 -10.04
CA THR A 165 -26.72 38.56 -9.25
C THR A 165 -25.53 38.89 -10.11
N GLU A 166 -24.82 39.96 -9.78
CA GLU A 166 -23.53 40.26 -10.38
C GLU A 166 -22.57 40.86 -9.35
N GLN A 167 -21.30 40.91 -9.72
CA GLN A 167 -20.27 41.53 -8.91
C GLN A 167 -19.96 42.90 -9.52
N ASP A 168 -20.12 43.96 -8.73
CA ASP A 168 -19.77 45.32 -9.16
C ASP A 168 -18.24 45.51 -9.17
N ASP A 169 -17.79 46.67 -9.67
CA ASP A 169 -16.36 47.01 -9.77
C ASP A 169 -15.65 47.06 -8.40
N SER A 170 -16.40 47.17 -7.30
CA SER A 170 -15.87 47.12 -5.93
C SER A 170 -15.70 45.70 -5.40
N GLY A 171 -16.14 44.69 -6.16
CA GLY A 171 -16.14 43.30 -5.75
C GLY A 171 -17.37 42.93 -4.89
N LYS A 172 -18.34 43.82 -4.72
CA LYS A 172 -19.56 43.55 -3.95
C LYS A 172 -20.60 42.88 -4.84
N TRP A 173 -21.28 41.89 -4.27
CA TRP A 173 -22.37 41.19 -4.95
C TRP A 173 -23.67 41.99 -4.80
N VAL A 174 -24.34 42.26 -5.93
CA VAL A 174 -25.61 42.96 -6.01
C VAL A 174 -26.69 42.09 -6.64
N GLU A 175 -27.94 42.32 -6.28
CA GLU A 175 -29.13 41.67 -6.85
C GLU A 175 -29.84 42.67 -7.77
N ASP A 176 -30.18 42.23 -8.98
CA ASP A 176 -30.91 43.05 -9.95
C ASP A 176 -32.40 42.70 -9.92
N GLU A 177 -33.20 43.62 -9.37
CA GLU A 177 -34.67 43.51 -9.27
C GLU A 177 -35.37 43.59 -10.63
N GLU A 178 -34.73 44.15 -11.67
CA GLU A 178 -35.28 44.27 -13.03
C GLU A 178 -35.07 42.99 -13.86
N GLN A 179 -34.24 42.06 -13.39
CA GLN A 179 -33.92 40.80 -14.08
C GLN A 179 -34.38 39.55 -13.31
N PRO A 180 -35.70 39.36 -13.09
CA PRO A 180 -36.21 38.16 -12.44
C PRO A 180 -36.21 36.95 -13.39
N VAL A 181 -35.76 35.81 -12.89
CA VAL A 181 -35.81 34.51 -13.59
C VAL A 181 -36.71 33.57 -12.80
N THR A 182 -37.76 33.04 -13.42
CA THR A 182 -38.65 32.06 -12.79
C THR A 182 -38.41 30.67 -13.35
N ILE A 183 -38.03 29.74 -12.47
CA ILE A 183 -37.76 28.35 -12.81
C ILE A 183 -38.92 27.49 -12.30
N LYS A 184 -39.50 26.68 -13.19
CA LYS A 184 -40.52 25.70 -12.81
C LYS A 184 -39.87 24.55 -12.03
N THR A 185 -40.41 24.26 -10.86
CA THR A 185 -39.90 23.23 -9.96
C THR A 185 -41.03 22.73 -9.07
N ASP A 186 -40.93 21.48 -8.66
CA ASP A 186 -41.88 20.85 -7.76
C ASP A 186 -41.27 20.67 -6.36
N ILE A 187 -39.93 20.57 -6.28
CA ILE A 187 -39.16 20.34 -5.05
C ILE A 187 -38.02 21.34 -4.95
N VAL A 188 -37.85 21.95 -3.78
CA VAL A 188 -36.71 22.83 -3.48
C VAL A 188 -35.94 22.25 -2.29
N ILE A 189 -34.61 22.11 -2.44
CA ILE A 189 -33.72 21.65 -1.39
C ILE A 189 -32.73 22.77 -1.04
N SER A 190 -32.80 23.28 0.20
CA SER A 190 -31.89 24.31 0.70
C SER A 190 -30.62 23.68 1.28
N ALA A 191 -29.48 23.99 0.65
CA ALA A 191 -28.14 23.51 1.05
C ALA A 191 -27.20 24.69 1.36
N PHE A 192 -27.68 25.68 2.12
CA PHE A 192 -26.90 26.86 2.54
C PHE A 192 -25.92 26.60 3.69
N GLY A 193 -25.65 25.33 3.99
CA GLY A 193 -24.85 24.91 5.13
C GLY A 193 -25.65 24.82 6.42
N SER A 194 -24.93 24.78 7.53
CA SER A 194 -25.47 24.58 8.87
C SER A 194 -24.86 25.57 9.85
N GLY A 195 -25.50 25.70 11.02
CA GLY A 195 -25.06 26.58 12.08
C GLY A 195 -25.52 26.07 13.45
N LEU A 196 -25.30 26.90 14.46
CA LEU A 196 -25.72 26.67 15.83
C LEU A 196 -26.75 27.73 16.22
N SER A 197 -28.03 27.39 16.10
CA SER A 197 -29.13 28.32 16.39
C SER A 197 -29.96 27.92 17.62
N ASP A 198 -29.93 26.66 18.03
CA ASP A 198 -30.66 26.17 19.20
C ASP A 198 -30.18 26.84 20.50
N PRO A 199 -31.04 27.62 21.19
CA PRO A 199 -30.68 28.27 22.45
C PRO A 199 -30.29 27.29 23.56
N SER A 200 -30.95 26.13 23.63
CA SER A 200 -30.72 25.14 24.69
C SER A 200 -29.32 24.54 24.63
N VAL A 201 -28.81 24.32 23.42
CA VAL A 201 -27.44 23.86 23.17
C VAL A 201 -26.43 24.93 23.56
N LYS A 202 -26.72 26.20 23.28
CA LYS A 202 -25.85 27.33 23.67
C LYS A 202 -25.80 27.52 25.18
N GLU A 203 -26.95 27.49 25.84
CA GLU A 203 -27.07 27.57 27.30
C GLU A 203 -26.32 26.42 27.98
N ALA A 204 -26.36 25.21 27.42
CA ALA A 204 -25.64 24.06 27.94
C ALA A 204 -24.11 24.14 27.84
N MET A 205 -23.59 25.03 26.98
CA MET A 205 -22.16 25.33 26.88
C MET A 205 -21.69 26.41 27.86
N ASP A 206 -22.57 27.05 28.62
CA ASP A 206 -22.16 28.05 29.62
C ASP A 206 -21.15 27.45 30.62
N PRO A 207 -20.03 28.13 30.97
CA PRO A 207 -19.67 29.52 30.63
C PRO A 207 -18.68 29.69 29.45
N VAL A 208 -18.62 28.74 28.50
CA VAL A 208 -17.74 28.85 27.33
C VAL A 208 -18.07 30.09 26.51
N ARG A 209 -17.05 30.92 26.25
CA ARG A 209 -17.19 32.12 25.43
C ARG A 209 -17.45 31.76 23.98
N LEU A 210 -18.49 32.39 23.41
CA LEU A 210 -18.80 32.30 21.98
C LEU A 210 -18.22 33.50 21.23
N ASN A 211 -17.73 33.26 20.03
CA ASN A 211 -17.22 34.30 19.13
C ASN A 211 -18.37 35.05 18.41
N LYS A 212 -18.02 36.01 17.55
CA LYS A 212 -19.00 36.83 16.79
C LYS A 212 -19.95 36.04 15.89
N TRP A 213 -19.62 34.79 15.56
CA TRP A 213 -20.45 33.89 14.75
C TRP A 213 -21.34 32.98 15.61
N GLY A 214 -21.29 33.12 16.94
CA GLY A 214 -22.07 32.31 17.87
C GLY A 214 -21.55 30.89 18.04
N LEU A 215 -20.27 30.64 17.72
CA LEU A 215 -19.56 29.37 17.91
C LEU A 215 -18.54 29.50 19.05
N PRO A 216 -18.15 28.41 19.73
CA PRO A 216 -17.10 28.44 20.76
C PRO A 216 -15.82 29.12 20.27
N GLU A 217 -15.27 30.03 21.08
CA GLU A 217 -13.93 30.55 20.86
C GLU A 217 -12.91 29.50 21.30
N VAL A 218 -12.02 29.11 20.39
CA VAL A 218 -11.00 28.07 20.63
C VAL A 218 -9.61 28.59 20.32
N ASP A 219 -8.63 28.12 21.07
CA ASP A 219 -7.23 28.25 20.71
C ASP A 219 -6.88 27.25 19.59
N ASN A 220 -6.46 27.75 18.43
CA ASN A 220 -6.25 26.93 17.23
C ASN A 220 -5.04 25.97 17.30
N ILE A 221 -4.24 26.02 18.37
CA ILE A 221 -3.13 25.09 18.60
C ILE A 221 -3.57 23.98 19.55
N THR A 222 -4.18 24.37 20.66
CA THR A 222 -4.51 23.48 21.77
C THR A 222 -5.92 22.91 21.71
N MET A 223 -6.79 23.53 20.91
CA MET A 223 -8.23 23.27 20.83
C MET A 223 -8.97 23.52 22.14
N THR A 224 -8.35 24.24 23.08
CA THR A 224 -8.95 24.62 24.37
C THR A 224 -9.91 25.79 24.17
N THR A 225 -11.00 25.83 24.92
CA THR A 225 -11.94 26.96 24.94
C THR A 225 -11.51 28.01 25.98
N SER A 226 -12.39 28.96 26.31
CA SER A 226 -12.18 29.87 27.46
C SER A 226 -12.14 29.13 28.81
N GLU A 227 -12.71 27.93 28.87
CA GLU A 227 -12.70 27.06 30.05
C GLU A 227 -11.58 26.03 29.93
N PRO A 228 -10.66 25.92 30.90
CA PRO A 228 -9.43 25.14 30.76
C PRO A 228 -9.64 23.62 30.70
N ASP A 229 -10.78 23.13 31.22
CA ASP A 229 -11.21 21.73 31.18
C ASP A 229 -12.10 21.40 29.97
N VAL A 230 -12.42 22.38 29.12
CA VAL A 230 -13.30 22.22 27.96
C VAL A 230 -12.56 22.50 26.66
N PHE A 231 -12.61 21.53 25.76
CA PHE A 231 -11.98 21.54 24.44
C PHE A 231 -13.05 21.46 23.36
N CYS A 232 -12.78 21.95 22.16
CA CYS A 232 -13.74 21.95 21.06
C CYS A 232 -13.03 21.77 19.71
N GLY A 233 -13.61 20.95 18.83
CA GLY A 233 -13.03 20.64 17.52
C GLY A 233 -14.07 20.22 16.48
N GLY A 234 -13.65 20.14 15.22
CA GLY A 234 -14.52 19.85 14.07
C GLY A 234 -15.38 21.05 13.69
N ASP A 235 -16.50 20.80 13.00
CA ASP A 235 -17.35 21.88 12.46
C ASP A 235 -17.77 22.92 13.51
N LEU A 236 -17.93 22.49 14.78
CA LEU A 236 -18.32 23.37 15.90
C LEU A 236 -17.26 24.43 16.19
N ALA A 237 -15.97 24.12 16.02
CA ALA A 237 -14.88 25.08 16.18
C ALA A 237 -14.90 26.16 15.08
N GLY A 238 -15.64 25.95 13.99
CA GLY A 238 -15.79 26.91 12.90
C GLY A 238 -14.56 27.06 12.00
N VAL A 239 -13.56 26.20 12.14
CA VAL A 239 -12.32 26.20 11.34
C VAL A 239 -12.32 25.04 10.34
N ALA A 240 -12.67 23.83 10.79
CA ALA A 240 -12.75 22.66 9.92
C ALA A 240 -13.85 22.80 8.86
N GLN A 241 -13.54 22.39 7.63
CA GLN A 241 -14.49 22.27 6.51
C GLN A 241 -14.59 20.83 6.01
N THR A 242 -13.71 19.94 6.48
CA THR A 242 -13.59 18.56 6.02
C THR A 242 -13.57 17.58 7.18
N THR A 243 -13.84 16.30 6.88
CA THR A 243 -13.72 15.22 7.86
C THR A 243 -12.28 15.07 8.39
N VAL A 244 -11.25 15.25 7.53
CA VAL A 244 -9.86 15.09 7.93
C VAL A 244 -9.39 16.19 8.89
N GLU A 245 -9.85 17.42 8.69
CA GLU A 245 -9.59 18.52 9.62
C GLU A 245 -10.28 18.27 10.95
N SER A 246 -11.54 17.83 10.95
CA SER A 246 -12.26 17.48 12.18
C SER A 246 -11.58 16.36 12.97
N VAL A 247 -11.08 15.33 12.28
CA VAL A 247 -10.28 14.26 12.91
C VAL A 247 -8.98 14.82 13.48
N ASN A 248 -8.32 15.75 12.77
CA ASN A 248 -7.10 16.39 13.25
C ASN A 248 -7.35 17.28 14.47
N ASP A 249 -8.46 18.01 14.54
CA ASP A 249 -8.83 18.80 15.72
C ASP A 249 -8.99 17.90 16.94
N GLY A 250 -9.71 16.78 16.81
CA GLY A 250 -9.82 15.78 17.87
C GLY A 250 -8.46 15.19 18.27
N LYS A 251 -7.59 14.93 17.29
CA LYS A 251 -6.20 14.47 17.53
C LYS A 251 -5.39 15.51 18.31
N GLN A 252 -5.44 16.77 17.95
CA GLN A 252 -4.74 17.85 18.66
C GLN A 252 -5.30 18.04 20.06
N ALA A 253 -6.62 18.14 20.19
CA ALA A 253 -7.29 18.23 21.48
C ALA A 253 -6.87 17.08 22.41
N SER A 254 -6.70 15.85 21.90
CA SER A 254 -6.33 14.70 22.72
C SER A 254 -4.99 14.88 23.47
N TRP A 255 -3.98 15.50 22.82
CA TRP A 255 -2.70 15.77 23.47
C TRP A 255 -2.82 16.83 24.58
N HIS A 256 -3.64 17.85 24.35
CA HIS A 256 -3.83 18.93 25.32
C HIS A 256 -4.78 18.56 26.46
N ILE A 257 -5.79 17.73 26.20
CA ILE A 257 -6.59 17.05 27.23
C ILE A 257 -5.68 16.18 28.09
N HIS A 258 -4.79 15.39 27.49
CA HIS A 258 -3.81 14.59 28.22
C HIS A 258 -2.93 15.48 29.11
N LYS A 259 -2.37 16.56 28.55
CA LYS A 259 -1.55 17.54 29.30
C LYS A 259 -2.31 18.14 30.48
N PHE A 260 -3.56 18.55 30.26
CA PHE A 260 -4.41 19.16 31.27
C PHE A 260 -4.70 18.19 32.43
N ILE A 261 -5.14 16.96 32.12
CA ILE A 261 -5.43 15.93 33.12
C ILE A 261 -4.17 15.57 33.92
N GLN A 262 -3.02 15.37 33.25
CA GLN A 262 -1.78 15.03 33.94
C GLN A 262 -1.30 16.16 34.86
N ALA A 263 -1.38 17.42 34.41
CA ALA A 263 -1.03 18.58 35.23
C ALA A 263 -1.89 18.67 36.50
N LYS A 264 -3.20 18.39 36.41
CA LYS A 264 -4.11 18.34 37.56
C LYS A 264 -3.71 17.27 38.59
N ASN A 265 -3.07 16.19 38.13
CA ASN A 265 -2.58 15.10 38.97
C ASN A 265 -1.09 15.27 39.36
N GLY A 266 -0.49 16.44 39.11
CA GLY A 266 0.91 16.73 39.47
C GLY A 266 1.95 16.01 38.61
N VAL A 267 1.55 15.42 37.48
CA VAL A 267 2.43 14.69 36.57
C VAL A 267 2.90 15.61 35.46
N LYS A 268 4.23 15.72 35.28
CA LYS A 268 4.84 16.45 34.17
C LYS A 268 4.95 15.55 32.95
N ILE A 269 4.51 16.05 31.80
CA ILE A 269 4.65 15.37 30.51
C ILE A 269 5.67 16.11 29.62
N PRO A 270 6.23 15.46 28.59
CA PRO A 270 7.11 16.11 27.63
C PRO A 270 6.48 17.34 26.96
N THR A 271 7.31 18.31 26.57
CA THR A 271 6.85 19.48 25.82
C THR A 271 6.48 19.13 24.38
N GLU A 272 7.21 18.18 23.79
CA GLU A 272 6.96 17.69 22.44
C GLU A 272 5.84 16.64 22.45
N PRO A 273 4.85 16.73 21.54
CA PRO A 273 3.79 15.74 21.42
C PRO A 273 4.27 14.33 21.12
N GLN A 274 3.83 13.36 21.92
CA GLN A 274 4.15 11.93 21.79
C GLN A 274 2.88 11.09 21.70
N LEU A 275 2.04 11.35 20.69
CA LEU A 275 0.83 10.55 20.46
C LEU A 275 1.21 9.11 20.05
N PRO A 276 0.60 8.06 20.65
CA PRO A 276 0.87 6.68 20.28
C PRO A 276 0.53 6.38 18.81
N LYS A 277 1.23 5.40 18.23
CA LYS A 277 0.87 4.79 16.95
C LYS A 277 -0.38 3.91 17.09
N PHE A 278 -0.85 3.37 15.97
CA PHE A 278 -1.88 2.33 15.93
C PHE A 278 -1.22 0.94 16.08
N TYR A 279 -1.81 0.06 16.88
CA TYR A 279 -1.30 -1.29 17.16
C TYR A 279 -2.41 -2.35 17.03
N THR A 280 -2.00 -3.56 16.69
CA THR A 280 -2.82 -4.77 16.58
C THR A 280 -2.06 -5.99 17.11
N ALA A 281 -2.73 -7.15 17.19
CA ALA A 281 -2.07 -8.42 17.55
C ALA A 281 -0.96 -8.84 16.55
N VAL A 282 -0.95 -8.28 15.33
CA VAL A 282 0.13 -8.50 14.36
C VAL A 282 1.46 -7.95 14.88
N ASP A 283 1.44 -6.83 15.59
CA ASP A 283 2.65 -6.17 16.08
C ASP A 283 3.38 -6.99 17.16
N GLU A 284 2.67 -7.92 17.80
CA GLU A 284 3.20 -8.84 18.83
C GLU A 284 3.90 -10.07 18.23
N VAL A 285 3.82 -10.29 16.92
CA VAL A 285 4.43 -11.46 16.27
C VAL A 285 5.96 -11.39 16.36
N ASP A 286 6.55 -12.46 16.89
CA ASP A 286 8.00 -12.63 16.98
C ASP A 286 8.59 -13.05 15.63
N ILE A 287 9.40 -12.17 15.06
CA ILE A 287 10.14 -12.42 13.81
C ILE A 287 11.65 -12.57 14.06
N SER A 288 12.08 -12.76 15.31
CA SER A 288 13.47 -13.03 15.62
C SER A 288 13.90 -14.41 15.10
N VAL A 289 15.20 -14.54 14.82
CA VAL A 289 15.79 -15.80 14.34
C VAL A 289 17.19 -15.96 14.93
N GLU A 290 17.60 -17.19 15.19
CA GLU A 290 18.93 -17.52 15.67
C GLU A 290 19.70 -18.29 14.61
N LEU A 291 20.96 -17.93 14.40
CA LEU A 291 21.86 -18.59 13.45
C LEU A 291 23.27 -18.65 14.03
N CYS A 292 23.86 -19.86 14.06
CA CYS A 292 25.22 -20.08 14.58
C CYS A 292 25.45 -19.50 15.99
N GLY A 293 24.44 -19.58 16.86
CA GLY A 293 24.48 -19.02 18.23
C GLY A 293 24.30 -17.50 18.32
N ILE A 294 24.06 -16.82 17.19
CA ILE A 294 23.81 -15.37 17.13
C ILE A 294 22.31 -15.13 16.98
N LYS A 295 21.75 -14.30 17.86
CA LYS A 295 20.34 -13.91 17.81
C LYS A 295 20.13 -12.62 17.02
N PHE A 296 19.23 -12.67 16.05
CA PHE A 296 18.83 -11.54 15.21
C PHE A 296 17.42 -11.09 15.59
N GLU A 297 17.22 -9.78 15.79
CA GLU A 297 15.91 -9.20 16.14
C GLU A 297 14.85 -9.42 15.04
N ASN A 298 15.30 -9.47 13.78
CA ASN A 298 14.52 -9.78 12.59
C ASN A 298 15.48 -10.34 11.51
N PRO A 299 15.00 -11.01 10.44
CA PRO A 299 15.88 -11.66 9.47
C PRO A 299 16.47 -10.70 8.43
N PHE A 300 16.22 -9.38 8.51
CA PHE A 300 16.61 -8.42 7.48
C PHE A 300 17.89 -7.66 7.85
N GLY A 301 18.80 -7.56 6.89
CA GLY A 301 20.05 -6.82 7.05
C GLY A 301 20.54 -6.14 5.78
N LEU A 302 21.44 -5.18 5.94
CA LEU A 302 22.06 -4.51 4.80
C LEU A 302 23.21 -5.34 4.24
N ALA A 303 23.17 -5.64 2.94
CA ALA A 303 24.26 -6.33 2.26
C ALA A 303 25.53 -5.48 2.20
N SER A 304 26.69 -6.14 2.05
CA SER A 304 27.99 -5.48 1.81
C SER A 304 27.96 -4.77 0.44
N ALA A 305 27.63 -3.48 0.42
CA ALA A 305 27.35 -2.72 -0.79
C ALA A 305 27.32 -1.20 -0.51
N THR A 306 26.84 -0.39 -1.46
CA THR A 306 26.79 1.07 -1.26
C THR A 306 25.90 1.55 -0.11
N PRO A 307 24.79 0.87 0.31
CA PRO A 307 24.07 1.25 1.51
C PRO A 307 24.90 1.10 2.80
N THR A 308 26.08 0.49 2.72
CA THR A 308 27.04 0.37 3.82
C THR A 308 28.40 0.96 3.47
N THR A 309 28.43 1.98 2.60
CA THR A 309 29.66 2.70 2.19
C THR A 309 30.43 3.29 3.39
N SER A 310 29.74 3.65 4.47
CA SER A 310 30.34 4.20 5.70
C SER A 310 29.66 3.65 6.95
N SER A 311 30.35 3.65 8.08
CA SER A 311 29.79 3.20 9.37
C SER A 311 28.67 4.09 9.90
N ALA A 312 28.73 5.41 9.63
CA ALA A 312 27.63 6.33 9.95
C ALA A 312 26.32 5.99 9.22
N MET A 313 26.40 5.36 8.04
CA MET A 313 25.23 4.84 7.32
C MET A 313 24.65 3.61 8.02
N ILE A 314 25.51 2.68 8.47
CA ILE A 314 25.11 1.50 9.24
C ILE A 314 24.44 1.92 10.56
N ARG A 315 25.00 2.90 11.27
CA ARG A 315 24.40 3.49 12.49
C ARG A 315 22.95 3.91 12.25
N ARG A 316 22.69 4.72 11.21
CA ARG A 316 21.34 5.17 10.87
C ARG A 316 20.41 4.03 10.45
N ALA A 317 20.94 2.98 9.83
CA ALA A 317 20.15 1.79 9.54
C ALA A 317 19.74 1.03 10.80
N PHE A 318 20.64 0.91 11.79
CA PHE A 318 20.30 0.34 13.10
C PHE A 318 19.28 1.17 13.86
N GLU A 319 19.43 2.50 13.85
CA GLU A 319 18.43 3.43 14.40
C GLU A 319 17.06 3.28 13.72
N ALA A 320 17.03 3.00 12.42
CA ALA A 320 15.79 2.73 11.67
C ALA A 320 15.16 1.37 11.97
N GLY A 321 15.91 0.39 12.49
CA GLY A 321 15.38 -0.92 12.90
C GLY A 321 15.98 -2.15 12.20
N TRP A 322 16.97 -1.97 11.30
CA TRP A 322 17.66 -3.11 10.68
C TRP A 322 18.33 -3.98 11.75
N ALA A 323 18.21 -5.31 11.68
CA ALA A 323 18.76 -6.20 12.71
C ALA A 323 20.26 -6.44 12.54
N PHE A 324 20.73 -6.47 11.29
CA PHE A 324 22.14 -6.66 10.99
C PHE A 324 22.61 -5.84 9.79
N ALA A 325 23.91 -5.63 9.69
CA ALA A 325 24.50 -4.97 8.54
C ALA A 325 25.89 -5.53 8.29
N LEU A 326 26.23 -5.61 7.00
CA LEU A 326 27.58 -5.93 6.58
C LEU A 326 28.37 -4.66 6.33
N THR A 327 29.62 -4.63 6.78
CA THR A 327 30.55 -3.59 6.32
C THR A 327 30.70 -3.69 4.80
N LYS A 328 30.95 -2.57 4.11
CA LYS A 328 31.46 -2.66 2.73
C LYS A 328 32.77 -3.44 2.78
N THR A 329 32.94 -4.40 1.88
CA THR A 329 34.14 -5.26 1.84
C THR A 329 35.41 -4.42 1.96
N TYR A 330 36.32 -4.76 2.85
CA TYR A 330 37.62 -4.11 2.98
C TYR A 330 38.76 -5.14 2.95
N GLY A 331 39.95 -4.68 2.58
CA GLY A 331 41.17 -5.46 2.53
C GLY A 331 42.26 -4.85 3.40
N LEU A 332 43.45 -5.46 3.37
CA LEU A 332 44.66 -4.89 3.98
C LEU A 332 45.10 -3.62 3.24
N ASP A 333 45.90 -2.77 3.87
CA ASP A 333 46.33 -1.49 3.29
C ASP A 333 47.13 -1.67 1.98
N LYS A 334 47.82 -2.81 1.82
CA LYS A 334 48.52 -3.15 0.58
C LYS A 334 47.58 -3.39 -0.62
N ASP A 335 46.30 -3.67 -0.35
CA ASP A 335 45.28 -4.00 -1.33
C ASP A 335 44.28 -2.85 -1.57
N LEU A 336 44.63 -1.63 -1.13
CA LEU A 336 43.79 -0.45 -1.35
C LEU A 336 43.43 -0.26 -2.83
N VAL A 337 42.20 0.21 -3.03
CA VAL A 337 41.62 0.42 -4.36
C VAL A 337 41.21 1.86 -4.56
N THR A 338 41.01 2.25 -5.82
CA THR A 338 40.41 3.52 -6.20
C THR A 338 39.29 3.25 -7.19
N ASN A 339 38.10 3.73 -6.88
CA ASN A 339 36.93 3.59 -7.75
C ASN A 339 37.03 4.52 -8.96
N VAL A 340 36.45 4.07 -10.07
CA VAL A 340 36.23 4.92 -11.26
C VAL A 340 34.86 5.62 -11.18
N SER A 341 34.62 6.57 -12.09
CA SER A 341 33.30 7.22 -12.24
C SER A 341 33.02 7.58 -13.70
N PRO A 342 31.76 7.45 -14.18
CA PRO A 342 30.58 6.86 -13.50
C PRO A 342 30.72 5.34 -13.29
N ARG A 343 30.06 4.80 -12.26
CA ARG A 343 30.23 3.38 -11.88
C ARG A 343 28.97 2.63 -11.43
N ILE A 344 27.84 3.30 -11.26
CA ILE A 344 26.54 2.66 -10.93
C ILE A 344 25.51 3.25 -11.86
N VAL A 345 24.75 2.41 -12.54
CA VAL A 345 23.73 2.81 -13.51
C VAL A 345 22.44 2.04 -13.31
N ARG A 346 21.33 2.67 -13.67
CA ARG A 346 20.02 2.01 -13.74
C ARG A 346 20.02 0.83 -14.71
N GLY A 347 19.14 -0.12 -14.47
CA GLY A 347 18.87 -1.23 -15.37
C GLY A 347 18.15 -0.83 -16.66
N SER A 348 18.45 -1.51 -17.77
CA SER A 348 17.65 -1.49 -19.00
C SER A 348 16.66 -2.67 -19.06
N THR A 349 16.64 -3.51 -18.02
CA THR A 349 15.92 -4.80 -17.95
C THR A 349 14.39 -4.68 -17.98
N HIS A 350 13.84 -3.47 -17.88
CA HIS A 350 12.40 -3.22 -17.96
C HIS A 350 12.11 -1.97 -18.81
N GLY A 351 12.84 -1.83 -19.92
CA GLY A 351 12.67 -0.72 -20.85
C GLY A 351 13.09 0.64 -20.27
N ALA A 352 12.54 1.70 -20.87
CA ALA A 352 12.88 3.09 -20.58
C ALA A 352 12.05 3.69 -19.41
N VAL A 353 11.85 2.92 -18.33
CA VAL A 353 11.09 3.36 -17.15
C VAL A 353 12.02 3.89 -16.06
N TYR A 354 12.02 5.21 -15.85
CA TYR A 354 12.85 5.93 -14.86
C TYR A 354 12.11 6.16 -13.53
N GLY A 355 12.84 6.58 -12.49
CA GLY A 355 12.28 6.84 -11.17
C GLY A 355 12.21 5.58 -10.29
N PRO A 356 11.18 5.42 -9.45
CA PRO A 356 11.09 4.31 -8.50
C PRO A 356 10.99 2.95 -9.19
N HIS A 357 11.16 1.88 -8.43
CA HIS A 357 11.03 0.49 -8.89
C HIS A 357 11.97 0.12 -10.05
N GLN A 358 13.22 0.60 -10.01
CA GLN A 358 14.26 0.09 -10.88
C GLN A 358 14.43 -1.41 -10.69
N GLN A 359 14.11 -2.18 -11.73
CA GLN A 359 14.17 -3.65 -11.69
C GLN A 359 15.60 -4.17 -11.54
N SER A 360 16.60 -3.38 -11.93
CA SER A 360 17.99 -3.70 -11.70
C SER A 360 18.87 -2.47 -11.66
N TYR A 361 20.09 -2.68 -11.19
CA TYR A 361 21.22 -1.77 -11.36
C TYR A 361 22.41 -2.58 -11.86
N LEU A 362 23.30 -1.92 -12.62
CA LEU A 362 24.63 -2.44 -12.89
C LEU A 362 25.67 -1.57 -12.21
N ASN A 363 26.66 -2.19 -11.58
CA ASN A 363 27.80 -1.50 -11.00
C ASN A 363 29.14 -2.06 -11.49
N ILE A 364 30.13 -1.17 -11.59
CA ILE A 364 31.56 -1.49 -11.76
C ILE A 364 32.35 -0.94 -10.55
N GLU A 365 31.74 -1.02 -9.36
CA GLU A 365 32.31 -0.53 -8.10
C GLU A 365 33.15 -1.60 -7.40
N LEU A 366 34.34 -1.22 -6.94
CA LEU A 366 35.25 -2.13 -6.25
C LEU A 366 34.84 -2.36 -4.78
N ILE A 367 35.77 -2.92 -4.00
CA ILE A 367 35.68 -2.94 -2.53
C ILE A 367 35.76 -1.52 -1.95
N SER A 368 35.70 -1.40 -0.62
CA SER A 368 35.79 -0.12 0.07
C SER A 368 37.11 0.59 -0.23
N GLU A 369 37.03 1.90 -0.50
CA GLU A 369 38.21 2.78 -0.56
C GLU A 369 38.69 3.19 0.85
N LYS A 370 37.93 2.84 1.90
CA LYS A 370 38.31 3.10 3.29
C LYS A 370 39.18 1.97 3.83
N THR A 371 40.17 2.34 4.63
CA THR A 371 41.19 1.42 5.18
C THR A 371 40.59 0.38 6.13
N ALA A 372 41.33 -0.70 6.37
CA ALA A 372 40.98 -1.66 7.42
C ALA A 372 40.84 -0.97 8.77
N ALA A 373 41.78 -0.07 9.13
CA ALA A 373 41.73 0.66 10.40
C ALA A 373 40.42 1.42 10.62
N TYR A 374 39.89 2.07 9.58
CA TYR A 374 38.58 2.72 9.64
C TYR A 374 37.45 1.74 9.99
N TRP A 375 37.42 0.59 9.31
CA TRP A 375 36.36 -0.40 9.52
C TRP A 375 36.48 -1.10 10.87
N LEU A 376 37.69 -1.44 11.30
CA LEU A 376 37.93 -2.06 12.60
C LEU A 376 37.47 -1.15 13.74
N GLN A 377 37.88 0.13 13.73
CA GLN A 377 37.38 1.12 14.70
C GLN A 377 35.86 1.25 14.63
N SER A 378 35.30 1.33 13.42
CA SER A 378 33.87 1.46 13.22
C SER A 378 33.07 0.26 13.74
N ILE A 379 33.57 -0.97 13.58
CA ILE A 379 32.95 -2.17 14.12
C ILE A 379 32.87 -2.09 15.64
N THR A 380 33.99 -1.74 16.29
CA THR A 380 34.03 -1.55 17.75
C THR A 380 33.03 -0.50 18.22
N GLU A 381 32.94 0.64 17.54
CA GLU A 381 32.00 1.71 17.87
C GLU A 381 30.53 1.28 17.66
N LEU A 382 30.22 0.63 16.54
CA LEU A 382 28.87 0.15 16.25
C LEU A 382 28.42 -0.91 17.27
N LYS A 383 29.29 -1.84 17.65
CA LYS A 383 28.97 -2.87 18.64
C LYS A 383 28.84 -2.34 20.06
N LYS A 384 29.62 -1.32 20.40
CA LYS A 384 29.49 -0.61 21.68
C LYS A 384 28.12 0.08 21.78
N ASP A 385 27.70 0.76 20.73
CA ASP A 385 26.48 1.57 20.75
C ASP A 385 25.22 0.74 20.48
N PHE A 386 25.36 -0.37 19.75
CA PHE A 386 24.26 -1.26 19.35
C PHE A 386 24.57 -2.73 19.67
N PRO A 387 24.61 -3.13 20.95
CA PRO A 387 25.05 -4.47 21.36
C PRO A 387 24.15 -5.59 20.81
N THR A 388 22.85 -5.33 20.62
CA THR A 388 21.88 -6.30 20.09
C THR A 388 21.86 -6.38 18.56
N LYS A 389 22.46 -5.40 17.87
CA LYS A 389 22.54 -5.38 16.41
C LYS A 389 23.76 -6.14 15.94
N ILE A 390 23.61 -6.89 14.86
CA ILE A 390 24.68 -7.77 14.38
C ILE A 390 25.50 -7.06 13.30
N VAL A 391 26.82 -7.01 13.49
CA VAL A 391 27.78 -6.45 12.54
C VAL A 391 28.61 -7.59 11.96
N ILE A 392 28.45 -7.84 10.66
CA ILE A 392 29.21 -8.86 9.93
C ILE A 392 30.31 -8.16 9.13
N ALA A 393 31.57 -8.43 9.42
CA ALA A 393 32.69 -7.82 8.72
C ALA A 393 32.90 -8.51 7.37
N SER A 394 32.63 -7.81 6.27
CA SER A 394 32.94 -8.28 4.92
C SER A 394 34.41 -8.03 4.61
N ILE A 395 35.18 -9.08 4.34
CA ILE A 395 36.63 -9.00 4.13
C ILE A 395 37.06 -9.71 2.85
N MET A 396 38.20 -9.27 2.29
CA MET A 396 38.78 -9.87 1.09
C MET A 396 40.29 -9.69 1.03
N CYS A 397 41.00 -10.76 0.68
CA CYS A 397 42.44 -10.80 0.45
C CYS A 397 42.75 -11.52 -0.87
N ALA A 398 44.01 -11.43 -1.31
CA ALA A 398 44.58 -12.32 -2.33
C ALA A 398 44.50 -13.79 -1.87
N TYR A 399 44.79 -14.73 -2.76
CA TYR A 399 44.96 -16.13 -2.35
C TYR A 399 46.31 -16.31 -1.61
N ASP A 400 46.34 -15.81 -0.38
CA ASP A 400 47.47 -15.83 0.54
C ASP A 400 46.96 -16.16 1.95
N GLU A 401 47.51 -17.21 2.55
CA GLU A 401 47.08 -17.71 3.85
C GLU A 401 47.28 -16.68 4.98
N ASN A 402 48.43 -16.00 5.00
CA ASN A 402 48.76 -15.07 6.07
C ASN A 402 47.85 -13.84 6.03
N ASP A 403 47.53 -13.34 4.84
CA ASP A 403 46.65 -12.19 4.68
C ASP A 403 45.24 -12.49 5.20
N TRP A 404 44.65 -13.63 4.79
CA TRP A 404 43.33 -14.03 5.26
C TRP A 404 43.30 -14.22 6.77
N LYS A 405 44.30 -14.91 7.34
CA LYS A 405 44.41 -15.08 8.79
C LYS A 405 44.53 -13.75 9.53
N THR A 406 45.37 -12.86 9.03
CA THR A 406 45.62 -11.54 9.63
C THR A 406 44.35 -10.70 9.62
N LEU A 407 43.72 -10.52 8.45
CA LEU A 407 42.56 -9.65 8.32
C LEU A 407 41.33 -10.22 9.05
N ALA A 408 41.14 -11.55 9.03
CA ALA A 408 40.08 -12.20 9.78
C ALA A 408 40.26 -11.99 11.29
N LYS A 409 41.48 -12.20 11.81
CA LYS A 409 41.77 -12.03 13.23
C LYS A 409 41.59 -10.59 13.69
N MET A 410 42.10 -9.62 12.92
CA MET A 410 41.87 -8.20 13.20
C MET A 410 40.37 -7.87 13.30
N SER A 411 39.56 -8.43 12.40
CA SER A 411 38.12 -8.17 12.34
C SER A 411 37.35 -8.81 13.51
N GLU A 412 37.75 -10.01 13.93
CA GLU A 412 37.25 -10.64 15.17
C GLU A 412 37.63 -9.80 16.40
N ASP A 413 38.90 -9.39 16.50
CA ASP A 413 39.39 -8.62 17.65
C ASP A 413 38.75 -7.23 17.77
N ALA A 414 38.29 -6.66 16.65
CA ALA A 414 37.49 -5.43 16.64
C ALA A 414 36.05 -5.62 17.19
N GLY A 415 35.61 -6.86 17.37
CA GLY A 415 34.31 -7.22 17.93
C GLY A 415 33.23 -7.55 16.90
N ALA A 416 33.59 -7.88 15.64
CA ALA A 416 32.60 -8.34 14.67
C ALA A 416 31.89 -9.60 15.17
N ASP A 417 30.58 -9.69 15.00
CA ASP A 417 29.82 -10.88 15.45
C ASP A 417 30.06 -12.09 14.53
N ALA A 418 30.33 -11.82 13.25
CA ALA A 418 30.67 -12.82 12.25
C ALA A 418 31.49 -12.18 11.11
N LEU A 419 32.05 -13.01 10.23
CA LEU A 419 32.73 -12.58 9.01
C LEU A 419 31.96 -12.98 7.76
N GLU A 420 32.06 -12.18 6.70
CA GLU A 420 31.65 -12.58 5.34
C GLU A 420 32.86 -12.52 4.40
N LEU A 421 33.24 -13.68 3.84
CA LEU A 421 34.38 -13.79 2.94
C LEU A 421 33.93 -13.46 1.52
N ASN A 422 34.36 -12.31 0.99
CA ASN A 422 33.99 -11.92 -0.37
C ASN A 422 34.85 -12.64 -1.41
N LEU A 423 34.36 -13.78 -1.89
CA LEU A 423 35.02 -14.58 -2.93
C LEU A 423 34.41 -14.33 -4.31
N SER A 424 33.69 -13.22 -4.50
CA SER A 424 32.67 -13.16 -5.56
C SER A 424 32.60 -11.88 -6.36
N CYS A 425 33.38 -10.84 -6.03
CA CYS A 425 33.40 -9.61 -6.82
C CYS A 425 33.80 -9.92 -8.28
N PRO A 426 32.92 -9.67 -9.29
CA PRO A 426 33.15 -10.13 -10.65
C PRO A 426 34.06 -9.21 -11.47
N HIS A 427 34.40 -8.02 -10.97
CA HIS A 427 35.12 -6.99 -11.73
C HIS A 427 36.22 -6.33 -10.91
N GLY A 428 37.32 -5.96 -11.59
CA GLY A 428 38.48 -5.24 -11.04
C GLY A 428 39.33 -5.97 -10.00
N MET A 429 38.80 -7.04 -9.40
CA MET A 429 39.51 -7.87 -8.42
C MET A 429 40.02 -9.19 -9.00
N GLY A 430 39.33 -9.75 -10.00
CA GLY A 430 39.76 -10.99 -10.65
C GLY A 430 41.12 -10.87 -11.33
N GLU A 431 41.40 -9.71 -11.94
CA GLU A 431 42.70 -9.37 -12.54
C GLU A 431 43.84 -9.30 -11.51
N LYS A 432 43.49 -9.14 -10.23
CA LYS A 432 44.41 -9.16 -9.09
C LYS A 432 44.45 -10.52 -8.37
N GLY A 433 43.84 -11.56 -8.94
CA GLY A 433 43.76 -12.89 -8.33
C GLY A 433 42.80 -13.01 -7.14
N MET A 434 41.88 -12.05 -6.97
CA MET A 434 40.94 -11.93 -5.84
C MET A 434 39.48 -12.08 -6.28
N GLY A 435 38.57 -12.21 -5.32
CA GLY A 435 37.13 -12.25 -5.59
C GLY A 435 36.75 -13.43 -6.49
N LEU A 436 36.09 -13.15 -7.62
CA LEU A 436 35.61 -14.17 -8.57
C LEU A 436 36.72 -15.14 -9.00
N ALA A 437 37.99 -14.71 -9.09
CA ALA A 437 39.10 -15.59 -9.44
C ALA A 437 39.31 -16.76 -8.46
N CYS A 438 38.91 -16.58 -7.19
CA CYS A 438 38.92 -17.60 -6.15
C CYS A 438 37.57 -18.35 -6.08
N GLY A 439 36.44 -17.62 -6.09
CA GLY A 439 35.11 -18.20 -5.85
C GLY A 439 34.57 -19.14 -6.92
N GLN A 440 35.29 -19.34 -8.03
CA GLN A 440 34.95 -20.30 -9.08
C GLN A 440 35.71 -21.64 -8.94
N LYS A 441 36.63 -21.77 -7.97
CA LYS A 441 37.50 -22.93 -7.80
C LYS A 441 37.29 -23.56 -6.43
N GLU A 442 36.80 -24.79 -6.40
CA GLU A 442 36.49 -25.52 -5.17
C GLU A 442 37.67 -25.58 -4.19
N TYR A 443 38.87 -25.92 -4.66
CA TYR A 443 40.04 -26.01 -3.79
C TYR A 443 40.38 -24.67 -3.14
N MET A 444 40.37 -23.56 -3.89
CA MET A 444 40.69 -22.24 -3.35
C MET A 444 39.68 -21.81 -2.30
N VAL A 445 38.38 -22.06 -2.54
CA VAL A 445 37.32 -21.77 -1.57
C VAL A 445 37.50 -22.59 -0.30
N ARG A 446 37.79 -23.89 -0.44
CA ARG A 446 38.07 -24.78 0.70
C ARG A 446 39.27 -24.28 1.51
N ASP A 447 40.39 -24.00 0.86
CA ASP A 447 41.62 -23.57 1.52
C ASP A 447 41.44 -22.24 2.25
N ILE A 448 40.82 -21.24 1.61
CA ILE A 448 40.54 -19.94 2.24
C ILE A 448 39.67 -20.12 3.49
N CYS A 449 38.62 -20.95 3.40
CA CYS A 449 37.77 -21.23 4.55
C CYS A 449 38.57 -21.91 5.68
N GLN A 450 39.47 -22.85 5.36
CA GLN A 450 40.32 -23.51 6.36
C GLN A 450 41.27 -22.52 7.03
N TRP A 451 41.89 -21.62 6.24
CA TRP A 451 42.76 -20.59 6.77
C TRP A 451 42.02 -19.67 7.74
N VAL A 452 40.85 -19.17 7.35
CA VAL A 452 40.01 -18.31 8.20
C VAL A 452 39.55 -19.07 9.44
N ARG A 453 39.03 -20.29 9.29
CA ARG A 453 38.58 -21.10 10.43
C ARG A 453 39.69 -21.33 11.46
N SER A 454 40.93 -21.51 11.00
CA SER A 454 42.09 -21.68 11.90
C SER A 454 42.54 -20.40 12.60
N ALA A 455 42.11 -19.22 12.13
CA ALA A 455 42.45 -17.92 12.70
C ALA A 455 41.40 -17.35 13.65
N VAL A 456 40.12 -17.66 13.47
CA VAL A 456 39.01 -17.07 14.25
C VAL A 456 38.13 -18.13 14.89
N THR A 457 37.37 -17.72 15.91
CA THR A 457 36.36 -18.52 16.62
C THR A 457 34.93 -18.09 16.31
N ILE A 458 34.71 -16.82 15.96
CA ILE A 458 33.41 -16.31 15.52
C ILE A 458 32.94 -17.01 14.23
N PRO A 459 31.62 -17.05 13.96
CA PRO A 459 31.11 -17.62 12.72
C PRO A 459 31.58 -16.88 11.47
N PHE A 460 31.75 -17.58 10.35
CA PHE A 460 31.98 -16.93 9.07
C PHE A 460 31.25 -17.59 7.90
N PHE A 461 30.91 -16.75 6.92
CA PHE A 461 30.10 -17.13 5.75
C PHE A 461 30.85 -16.83 4.45
N ALA A 462 30.96 -17.81 3.57
CA ALA A 462 31.54 -17.58 2.25
C ALA A 462 30.49 -16.98 1.30
N LYS A 463 30.71 -15.74 0.82
CA LYS A 463 29.82 -15.12 -0.17
C LYS A 463 30.14 -15.63 -1.56
N MET A 464 29.15 -16.23 -2.20
CA MET A 464 29.30 -16.95 -3.48
C MET A 464 28.85 -16.13 -4.68
N THR A 465 29.49 -16.41 -5.82
CA THR A 465 29.19 -15.81 -7.10
C THR A 465 28.13 -16.66 -7.79
N PRO A 466 27.16 -16.05 -8.49
CA PRO A 466 26.26 -16.80 -9.37
C PRO A 466 26.91 -17.13 -10.72
N ASN A 467 28.10 -16.61 -11.00
CA ASN A 467 28.78 -16.71 -12.30
C ASN A 467 29.59 -18.01 -12.38
N ILE A 468 28.94 -19.13 -12.08
CA ILE A 468 29.51 -20.49 -12.03
C ILE A 468 28.47 -21.49 -12.51
N THR A 469 28.94 -22.63 -13.00
CA THR A 469 28.06 -23.70 -13.49
C THR A 469 27.25 -24.31 -12.35
N GLU A 470 27.93 -24.84 -11.32
CA GLU A 470 27.30 -25.54 -10.20
C GLU A 470 27.68 -24.91 -8.86
N ILE A 471 26.82 -24.01 -8.37
CA ILE A 471 27.04 -23.31 -7.09
C ILE A 471 27.08 -24.24 -5.88
N THR A 472 26.43 -25.41 -5.98
CA THR A 472 26.37 -26.37 -4.89
C THR A 472 27.72 -27.02 -4.59
N THR A 473 28.61 -27.16 -5.58
CA THR A 473 29.95 -27.71 -5.34
C THR A 473 30.84 -26.72 -4.59
N ILE A 474 30.74 -25.44 -4.93
CA ILE A 474 31.43 -24.35 -4.22
C ILE A 474 30.89 -24.21 -2.79
N ALA A 475 29.57 -24.28 -2.59
CA ALA A 475 28.97 -24.26 -1.26
C ALA A 475 29.45 -25.44 -0.40
N ASN A 476 29.57 -26.64 -0.99
CA ASN A 476 30.10 -27.81 -0.31
C ASN A 476 31.59 -27.65 0.03
N ALA A 477 32.39 -27.09 -0.88
CA ALA A 477 33.80 -26.79 -0.62
C ALA A 477 33.99 -25.79 0.53
N ALA A 478 33.14 -24.75 0.62
CA ALA A 478 33.15 -23.82 1.75
C ALA A 478 32.81 -24.53 3.07
N LYS A 479 31.79 -25.40 3.07
CA LYS A 479 31.42 -26.22 4.23
C LYS A 479 32.55 -27.15 4.67
N GLU A 480 33.18 -27.86 3.74
CA GLU A 480 34.35 -28.72 4.00
C GLU A 480 35.55 -27.94 4.54
N GLY A 481 35.67 -26.67 4.14
CA GLY A 481 36.69 -25.77 4.67
C GLY A 481 36.36 -25.19 6.05
N GLY A 482 35.20 -25.50 6.62
CA GLY A 482 34.79 -25.08 7.96
C GLY A 482 34.02 -23.77 8.01
N ALA A 483 33.47 -23.29 6.88
CA ALA A 483 32.51 -22.19 6.91
C ALA A 483 31.25 -22.58 7.66
N ASP A 484 30.70 -21.66 8.45
CA ASP A 484 29.47 -21.87 9.22
C ASP A 484 28.21 -21.70 8.35
N GLY A 485 28.38 -21.24 7.12
CA GLY A 485 27.32 -21.05 6.13
C GLY A 485 27.83 -20.35 4.89
N VAL A 486 26.90 -19.94 4.04
CA VAL A 486 27.19 -19.22 2.79
C VAL A 486 26.24 -18.06 2.59
N THR A 487 26.74 -17.01 1.94
CA THR A 487 25.90 -15.95 1.40
C THR A 487 25.63 -16.22 -0.09
N ALA A 488 24.37 -16.38 -0.47
CA ALA A 488 23.93 -16.68 -1.84
C ALA A 488 22.93 -15.61 -2.32
N ILE A 489 23.28 -14.70 -3.23
CA ILE A 489 24.47 -14.62 -4.09
C ILE A 489 25.00 -13.18 -4.19
N ASN A 490 26.21 -13.05 -4.72
CA ASN A 490 26.70 -11.77 -5.25
C ASN A 490 26.02 -11.45 -6.60
N THR A 491 26.43 -10.35 -7.22
CA THR A 491 25.91 -9.85 -8.49
C THR A 491 26.19 -10.77 -9.69
N VAL A 492 25.29 -10.71 -10.68
CA VAL A 492 25.42 -11.44 -11.95
C VAL A 492 26.25 -10.60 -12.92
N SER A 493 27.30 -11.17 -13.51
CA SER A 493 28.16 -10.46 -14.45
C SER A 493 27.39 -10.10 -15.74
N GLY A 494 27.56 -8.88 -16.24
CA GLY A 494 26.90 -8.45 -17.46
C GLY A 494 27.32 -7.08 -17.98
N MET A 495 26.65 -6.65 -19.05
CA MET A 495 26.75 -5.33 -19.65
C MET A 495 25.33 -4.78 -19.82
N MET A 496 25.05 -3.59 -19.31
CA MET A 496 23.66 -3.12 -19.17
C MET A 496 23.11 -2.52 -20.46
N THR A 497 23.90 -1.72 -21.17
CA THR A 497 23.46 -1.11 -22.43
C THR A 497 24.65 -0.62 -23.24
N ILE A 498 24.48 -0.64 -24.56
CA ILE A 498 25.32 0.01 -25.56
C ILE A 498 24.44 1.02 -26.28
N LYS A 499 24.84 2.28 -26.29
CA LYS A 499 24.13 3.37 -26.98
C LYS A 499 24.26 3.22 -28.49
N VAL A 500 23.42 3.96 -29.22
CA VAL A 500 23.42 3.97 -30.70
C VAL A 500 24.74 4.44 -31.31
N ASP A 501 25.55 5.22 -30.57
CA ASP A 501 26.90 5.64 -30.97
C ASP A 501 27.99 4.58 -30.69
N GLY A 502 27.60 3.39 -30.22
CA GLY A 502 28.50 2.31 -29.83
C GLY A 502 29.11 2.44 -28.45
N ALA A 503 28.87 3.55 -27.73
CA ALA A 503 29.40 3.72 -26.38
C ALA A 503 28.55 2.96 -25.35
N ALA A 504 29.20 2.18 -24.49
CA ALA A 504 28.52 1.54 -23.37
C ALA A 504 28.05 2.55 -22.30
N TRP A 505 27.17 2.12 -21.39
CA TRP A 505 26.85 2.86 -20.18
C TRP A 505 26.86 1.92 -18.95
N PRO A 506 27.68 2.20 -17.92
CA PRO A 506 28.54 3.39 -17.74
C PRO A 506 29.72 3.42 -18.72
N ASN A 507 30.18 4.63 -19.05
CA ASN A 507 31.42 4.85 -19.78
C ASN A 507 32.35 5.79 -19.01
N VAL A 508 33.64 5.47 -18.98
CA VAL A 508 34.67 6.10 -18.14
C VAL A 508 35.72 6.77 -19.03
N GLY A 509 36.08 8.00 -18.67
CA GLY A 509 37.10 8.79 -19.36
C GLY A 509 36.69 9.27 -20.76
N ILE A 510 37.57 10.04 -21.40
CA ILE A 510 37.35 10.65 -22.73
C ILE A 510 37.08 9.59 -23.80
N GLN A 511 37.73 8.43 -23.67
CA GLN A 511 37.59 7.31 -24.60
C GLN A 511 36.31 6.49 -24.38
N LYS A 512 35.45 6.88 -23.42
CA LYS A 512 34.17 6.24 -23.11
C LYS A 512 34.29 4.72 -22.88
N ARG A 513 35.31 4.28 -22.15
CA ARG A 513 35.58 2.84 -21.91
C ARG A 513 34.66 2.25 -20.84
N THR A 514 34.43 0.94 -20.88
CA THR A 514 33.72 0.21 -19.82
C THR A 514 34.35 -1.15 -19.57
N THR A 515 33.90 -1.83 -18.52
CA THR A 515 34.17 -3.25 -18.26
C THR A 515 32.86 -3.94 -17.89
N TYR A 516 32.85 -5.28 -17.83
CA TYR A 516 31.70 -6.01 -17.34
C TYR A 516 31.43 -5.65 -15.88
N GLY A 517 30.16 -5.38 -15.56
CA GLY A 517 29.72 -5.01 -14.23
C GLY A 517 28.87 -6.08 -13.58
N GLY A 518 28.55 -5.87 -12.31
CA GLY A 518 27.62 -6.69 -11.55
C GLY A 518 26.18 -6.16 -11.63
N VAL A 519 25.28 -6.98 -12.18
CA VAL A 519 23.83 -6.76 -12.16
C VAL A 519 23.25 -7.19 -10.81
N SER A 520 22.41 -6.32 -10.25
CA SER A 520 21.71 -6.49 -8.97
C SER A 520 20.22 -6.16 -9.11
N GLY A 521 19.43 -6.34 -8.06
CA GLY A 521 18.00 -6.03 -8.03
C GLY A 521 17.09 -7.18 -8.44
N ASN A 522 15.82 -6.87 -8.66
CA ASN A 522 14.77 -7.86 -8.94
C ASN A 522 15.04 -8.71 -10.18
N ALA A 523 15.74 -8.16 -11.18
CA ALA A 523 16.11 -8.90 -12.39
C ALA A 523 16.99 -10.12 -12.11
N VAL A 524 17.74 -10.14 -10.99
CA VAL A 524 18.57 -11.30 -10.61
C VAL A 524 17.90 -12.21 -9.59
N ARG A 525 16.70 -11.87 -9.11
CA ARG A 525 15.96 -12.64 -8.10
C ARG A 525 15.76 -14.10 -8.50
N PRO A 526 15.35 -14.45 -9.74
CA PRO A 526 15.19 -15.85 -10.14
C PRO A 526 16.50 -16.67 -10.04
N ILE A 527 17.64 -16.04 -10.31
CA ILE A 527 18.97 -16.66 -10.22
C ILE A 527 19.33 -16.89 -8.74
N ALA A 528 19.04 -15.92 -7.88
CA ALA A 528 19.23 -16.05 -6.44
C ALA A 528 18.31 -17.12 -5.84
N PHE A 529 17.04 -17.21 -6.24
CA PHE A 529 16.13 -18.27 -5.81
C PHE A 529 16.68 -19.65 -6.17
N ARG A 530 17.12 -19.85 -7.42
CA ARG A 530 17.74 -21.11 -7.85
C ARG A 530 18.95 -21.44 -6.98
N ALA A 531 19.83 -20.47 -6.74
CA ALA A 531 21.03 -20.70 -5.92
C ALA A 531 20.65 -21.15 -4.51
N VAL A 532 19.80 -20.39 -3.82
CA VAL A 532 19.37 -20.65 -2.44
C VAL A 532 18.69 -22.02 -2.33
N SER A 533 17.72 -22.31 -3.21
CA SER A 533 16.99 -23.59 -3.13
C SER A 533 17.85 -24.80 -3.50
N SER A 534 18.73 -24.68 -4.50
CA SER A 534 19.67 -25.75 -4.85
C SER A 534 20.63 -26.05 -3.70
N ILE A 535 21.14 -25.04 -3.01
CA ILE A 535 22.00 -25.23 -1.83
C ILE A 535 21.19 -25.83 -0.68
N GLY A 536 19.99 -25.33 -0.41
CA GLY A 536 19.11 -25.84 0.64
C GLY A 536 18.76 -27.32 0.45
N ASN A 537 18.50 -27.75 -0.79
CA ASN A 537 18.27 -29.15 -1.14
C ASN A 537 19.54 -30.00 -1.05
N LYS A 538 20.69 -29.50 -1.53
CA LYS A 538 21.94 -30.28 -1.56
C LYS A 538 22.62 -30.39 -0.20
N LEU A 539 22.50 -29.36 0.64
CA LEU A 539 23.13 -29.24 1.95
C LEU A 539 22.07 -28.88 3.02
N PRO A 540 21.14 -29.80 3.36
CA PRO A 540 20.10 -29.51 4.34
C PRO A 540 20.66 -29.05 5.69
N GLY A 541 20.07 -27.98 6.23
CA GLY A 541 20.49 -27.38 7.50
C GLY A 541 21.77 -26.56 7.44
N PHE A 542 22.45 -26.46 6.28
CA PHE A 542 23.59 -25.58 6.14
C PHE A 542 23.10 -24.13 6.02
N PRO A 543 23.56 -23.20 6.89
CA PRO A 543 23.08 -21.82 6.90
C PRO A 543 23.27 -21.07 5.59
N ILE A 544 22.21 -20.38 5.15
CA ILE A 544 22.21 -19.55 3.93
C ILE A 544 21.75 -18.13 4.28
N LEU A 545 22.58 -17.14 3.95
CA LEU A 545 22.23 -15.73 3.94
C LEU A 545 21.86 -15.36 2.50
N ALA A 546 20.58 -15.11 2.23
CA ALA A 546 20.11 -14.79 0.88
C ALA A 546 20.40 -13.33 0.50
N THR A 547 20.76 -13.11 -0.77
CA THR A 547 20.82 -11.79 -1.40
C THR A 547 20.54 -11.92 -2.89
N GLY A 548 19.70 -11.02 -3.41
CA GLY A 548 19.36 -10.95 -4.83
C GLY A 548 17.92 -10.55 -5.04
N GLY A 549 17.65 -9.26 -5.15
CA GLY A 549 16.32 -8.75 -5.46
C GLY A 549 15.28 -8.91 -4.34
N ILE A 550 15.71 -8.95 -3.07
CA ILE A 550 14.80 -8.87 -1.92
C ILE A 550 14.38 -7.41 -1.76
N ASP A 551 13.08 -7.14 -1.90
CA ASP A 551 12.51 -5.79 -1.91
C ASP A 551 11.23 -5.63 -1.08
N SER A 552 10.77 -6.69 -0.41
CA SER A 552 9.52 -6.72 0.37
C SER A 552 9.53 -7.89 1.36
N ALA A 553 8.62 -7.84 2.34
CA ALA A 553 8.38 -8.97 3.24
C ALA A 553 7.91 -10.24 2.50
N ALA A 554 7.08 -10.09 1.47
CA ALA A 554 6.57 -11.20 0.66
C ALA A 554 7.71 -11.94 -0.07
N VAL A 555 8.67 -11.21 -0.63
CA VAL A 555 9.85 -11.81 -1.25
C VAL A 555 10.80 -12.36 -0.16
N GLY A 556 10.94 -11.67 0.96
CA GLY A 556 11.72 -12.15 2.10
C GLY A 556 11.27 -13.51 2.60
N ILE A 557 9.97 -13.70 2.84
CA ILE A 557 9.44 -15.00 3.27
C ILE A 557 9.60 -16.09 2.20
N GLN A 558 9.54 -15.75 0.89
CA GLN A 558 9.86 -16.70 -0.17
C GLN A 558 11.30 -17.21 -0.10
N PHE A 559 12.27 -16.34 0.21
CA PHE A 559 13.67 -16.77 0.40
C PHE A 559 13.84 -17.65 1.65
N LEU A 560 13.12 -17.35 2.73
CA LEU A 560 13.07 -18.23 3.91
C LEU A 560 12.54 -19.62 3.51
N MET A 561 11.41 -19.67 2.82
CA MET A 561 10.81 -20.92 2.30
C MET A 561 11.71 -21.67 1.32
N ALA A 562 12.54 -20.95 0.56
CA ALA A 562 13.54 -21.53 -0.33
C ALA A 562 14.78 -22.07 0.41
N GLY A 563 14.90 -21.87 1.74
CA GLY A 563 15.99 -22.42 2.56
C GLY A 563 16.93 -21.41 3.20
N ALA A 564 16.72 -20.10 2.97
CA ALA A 564 17.51 -19.07 3.64
C ALA A 564 17.12 -18.88 5.11
N THR A 565 18.07 -18.38 5.91
CA THR A 565 17.83 -17.99 7.31
C THR A 565 17.83 -16.47 7.49
N LEU A 566 18.73 -15.78 6.78
CA LEU A 566 18.85 -14.32 6.82
C LEU A 566 18.74 -13.73 5.42
N LEU A 567 18.36 -12.45 5.35
CA LEU A 567 17.95 -11.75 4.13
C LEU A 567 18.75 -10.44 4.02
N GLN A 568 19.75 -10.40 3.13
CA GLN A 568 20.52 -9.19 2.86
C GLN A 568 19.89 -8.36 1.73
N VAL A 569 19.82 -7.04 1.93
CA VAL A 569 19.18 -6.09 1.02
C VAL A 569 20.17 -5.03 0.55
N CYS A 570 20.09 -4.67 -0.73
CA CYS A 570 20.91 -3.61 -1.34
C CYS A 570 20.07 -2.75 -2.29
N SER A 571 19.66 -3.30 -3.43
CA SER A 571 19.03 -2.52 -4.51
C SER A 571 17.67 -1.93 -4.14
N ALA A 572 16.93 -2.52 -3.19
CA ALA A 572 15.70 -1.94 -2.69
C ALA A 572 15.96 -0.65 -1.90
N VAL A 573 17.06 -0.58 -1.14
CA VAL A 573 17.51 0.65 -0.47
C VAL A 573 18.04 1.67 -1.48
N HIS A 574 18.62 1.26 -2.62
CA HIS A 574 18.96 2.19 -3.72
C HIS A 574 17.73 2.85 -4.33
N ASN A 575 16.65 2.10 -4.48
CA ASN A 575 15.39 2.59 -5.00
C ASN A 575 14.66 3.52 -4.02
N GLN A 576 15.00 3.45 -2.74
CA GLN A 576 14.29 4.12 -1.65
C GLN A 576 15.29 4.63 -0.59
N ASP A 577 15.22 4.13 0.63
CA ASP A 577 16.04 4.53 1.77
C ASP A 577 15.94 3.46 2.89
N TYR A 578 16.50 3.73 4.08
CA TYR A 578 16.52 2.74 5.18
C TYR A 578 15.17 2.47 5.82
N THR A 579 14.15 3.32 5.63
CA THR A 579 12.84 3.18 6.29
C THR A 579 12.02 2.00 5.78
N VAL A 580 12.39 1.42 4.62
CA VAL A 580 11.77 0.20 4.08
C VAL A 580 11.80 -0.98 5.06
N ILE A 581 12.67 -0.95 6.08
CA ILE A 581 12.68 -1.96 7.14
C ILE A 581 11.38 -2.00 7.96
N ASP A 582 10.69 -0.87 8.13
CA ASP A 582 9.40 -0.83 8.85
C ASP A 582 8.33 -1.62 8.07
N ASP A 583 8.30 -1.45 6.74
CA ASP A 583 7.47 -2.24 5.82
C ASP A 583 7.85 -3.73 5.88
N TYR A 584 9.14 -4.06 5.89
CA TYR A 584 9.59 -5.45 5.90
C TYR A 584 9.22 -6.17 7.22
N ILE A 585 9.36 -5.49 8.35
CA ILE A 585 9.01 -6.01 9.66
C ILE A 585 7.50 -6.21 9.76
N THR A 586 6.71 -5.17 9.49
CA THR A 586 5.24 -5.22 9.62
C THR A 586 4.63 -6.20 8.62
N GLY A 587 5.11 -6.20 7.38
CA GLY A 587 4.69 -7.14 6.35
C GLY A 587 4.99 -8.60 6.71
N LEU A 588 6.18 -8.89 7.27
CA LEU A 588 6.55 -10.25 7.64
C LEU A 588 5.73 -10.74 8.84
N LYS A 589 5.54 -9.89 9.85
CA LYS A 589 4.65 -10.18 10.98
C LYS A 589 3.22 -10.49 10.50
N CYS A 590 2.69 -9.69 9.58
CA CYS A 590 1.36 -9.91 9.01
C CYS A 590 1.26 -11.25 8.27
N LEU A 591 2.23 -11.56 7.40
CA LEU A 591 2.26 -12.81 6.64
C LEU A 591 2.31 -14.06 7.54
N LEU A 592 3.05 -14.00 8.66
CA LEU A 592 3.06 -15.07 9.65
C LEU A 592 1.73 -15.12 10.42
N TYR A 593 1.22 -13.98 10.87
CA TYR A 593 -0.04 -13.89 11.61
C TYR A 593 -1.21 -14.48 10.81
N MET A 594 -1.35 -14.11 9.53
CA MET A 594 -2.44 -14.56 8.66
C MET A 594 -2.47 -16.07 8.47
N ARG A 595 -1.31 -16.75 8.51
CA ARG A 595 -1.24 -18.22 8.46
C ARG A 595 -1.88 -18.91 9.67
N SER A 596 -2.11 -18.18 10.75
CA SER A 596 -2.83 -18.67 11.92
C SER A 596 -4.36 -18.43 11.85
N ILE A 597 -4.83 -17.68 10.85
CA ILE A 597 -6.24 -17.28 10.71
C ILE A 597 -6.94 -18.18 9.70
N LYS A 598 -7.90 -19.00 10.16
CA LYS A 598 -8.59 -20.00 9.34
C LYS A 598 -9.41 -19.38 8.21
N GLU A 599 -10.07 -18.26 8.48
CA GLU A 599 -10.96 -17.56 7.57
C GLU A 599 -10.22 -16.93 6.39
N LEU A 600 -8.89 -16.75 6.51
CA LEU A 600 -8.02 -16.16 5.49
C LEU A 600 -7.19 -17.21 4.75
N LYS A 601 -7.49 -18.51 4.90
CA LYS A 601 -6.72 -19.61 4.29
C LYS A 601 -6.61 -19.54 2.75
N ASP A 602 -7.60 -18.92 2.10
CA ASP A 602 -7.69 -18.84 0.64
C ASP A 602 -7.05 -17.53 0.11
N TRP A 603 -6.51 -16.69 1.00
CA TRP A 603 -5.73 -15.51 0.63
C TRP A 603 -4.31 -15.91 0.23
N ASP A 604 -3.74 -15.23 -0.76
CA ASP A 604 -2.32 -15.33 -1.07
C ASP A 604 -1.53 -14.27 -0.29
N GLY A 605 -1.09 -14.64 0.90
CA GLY A 605 -0.48 -13.71 1.84
C GLY A 605 -1.49 -12.62 2.21
N GLN A 606 -1.13 -11.35 1.94
CA GLN A 606 -1.99 -10.19 2.23
C GLN A 606 -2.98 -9.86 1.09
N THR A 607 -3.02 -10.67 0.02
CA THR A 607 -3.92 -10.45 -1.12
C THR A 607 -5.17 -11.29 -0.97
N ALA A 608 -6.33 -10.63 -0.87
CA ALA A 608 -7.63 -11.29 -0.88
C ALA A 608 -7.85 -12.03 -2.22
N PRO A 609 -8.65 -13.11 -2.24
CA PRO A 609 -9.13 -13.70 -3.48
C PRO A 609 -9.73 -12.62 -4.39
N THR A 610 -9.28 -12.58 -5.64
CA THR A 610 -9.74 -11.56 -6.59
C THR A 610 -11.21 -11.77 -6.91
N GLU A 611 -12.06 -10.85 -6.46
CA GLU A 611 -13.46 -10.82 -6.84
C GLU A 611 -13.63 -10.35 -8.30
N ARG A 612 -14.72 -10.76 -8.95
CA ARG A 612 -15.08 -10.25 -10.27
C ARG A 612 -15.22 -8.73 -10.22
N HIS A 613 -14.37 -8.02 -10.96
CA HIS A 613 -14.38 -6.57 -10.97
C HIS A 613 -14.23 -5.96 -12.36
N GLN A 614 -14.72 -4.73 -12.51
CA GLN A 614 -14.38 -3.81 -13.60
C GLN A 614 -13.92 -2.50 -12.99
N LEU A 615 -12.72 -2.05 -13.36
CA LEU A 615 -12.08 -0.85 -12.77
C LEU A 615 -12.01 -0.91 -11.22
N GLY A 616 -11.74 -2.11 -10.66
CA GLY A 616 -11.69 -2.35 -9.21
C GLY A 616 -13.06 -2.34 -8.50
N LYS A 617 -14.18 -2.21 -9.22
CA LYS A 617 -15.53 -2.25 -8.66
C LYS A 617 -16.17 -3.63 -8.89
N PRO A 618 -16.83 -4.23 -7.89
CA PRO A 618 -17.53 -5.51 -8.05
C PRO A 618 -18.49 -5.50 -9.24
N VAL A 619 -18.46 -6.57 -10.05
CA VAL A 619 -19.30 -6.68 -11.23
C VAL A 619 -20.75 -6.96 -10.85
N PHE A 620 -21.65 -6.28 -11.54
CA PHE A 620 -23.05 -6.64 -11.58
C PHE A 620 -23.23 -7.88 -12.46
N THR A 621 -23.54 -9.03 -11.85
CA THR A 621 -23.80 -10.27 -12.60
C THR A 621 -25.29 -10.32 -12.96
N LEU A 622 -25.59 -10.47 -14.25
CA LEU A 622 -26.95 -10.71 -14.72
C LEU A 622 -27.43 -12.09 -14.24
N PRO A 623 -28.73 -12.29 -13.96
CA PRO A 623 -29.27 -13.60 -13.58
C PRO A 623 -28.89 -14.69 -14.59
N ASP A 624 -28.62 -15.90 -14.11
CA ASP A 624 -28.11 -17.03 -14.90
C ASP A 624 -29.00 -17.33 -16.13
N ASN A 625 -28.43 -17.14 -17.33
CA ASN A 625 -28.86 -17.53 -18.69
C ASN A 625 -28.69 -16.44 -19.78
N GLU A 626 -28.11 -15.27 -19.46
CA GLU A 626 -27.79 -14.26 -20.48
C GLU A 626 -26.32 -14.29 -20.92
N THR A 627 -26.08 -14.02 -22.21
CA THR A 627 -24.75 -13.82 -22.80
C THR A 627 -24.04 -12.66 -22.09
N VAL A 628 -22.80 -12.87 -21.64
CA VAL A 628 -21.98 -11.82 -21.01
C VAL A 628 -21.87 -10.62 -21.95
N LEU A 629 -22.23 -9.43 -21.46
CA LEU A 629 -22.23 -8.18 -22.23
C LEU A 629 -20.94 -7.38 -21.96
N PRO A 630 -20.16 -7.04 -23.00
CA PRO A 630 -18.99 -6.17 -22.86
C PRO A 630 -19.34 -4.76 -22.36
N ASN A 631 -18.35 -4.08 -21.79
CA ASN A 631 -18.54 -2.75 -21.18
C ASN A 631 -18.34 -1.58 -22.17
N PHE A 632 -18.75 -1.74 -23.43
CA PHE A 632 -18.67 -0.71 -24.46
C PHE A 632 -19.87 -0.72 -25.43
N GLY A 633 -20.05 0.35 -26.20
CA GLY A 633 -21.05 0.45 -27.27
C GLY A 633 -22.49 0.22 -26.81
N GLU A 634 -23.30 -0.45 -27.65
CA GLU A 634 -24.69 -0.81 -27.34
C GLU A 634 -24.79 -1.84 -26.19
N PHE A 635 -23.79 -2.69 -26.01
CA PHE A 635 -23.73 -3.65 -24.91
C PHE A 635 -23.71 -2.95 -23.55
N ARG A 636 -22.93 -1.87 -23.42
CA ARG A 636 -22.89 -1.05 -22.22
C ARG A 636 -24.24 -0.42 -21.91
N LYS A 637 -24.94 0.13 -22.92
CA LYS A 637 -26.27 0.73 -22.72
C LYS A 637 -27.27 -0.30 -22.20
N LYS A 638 -27.31 -1.48 -22.84
CA LYS A 638 -28.15 -2.59 -22.38
C LYS A 638 -27.80 -3.03 -20.95
N LYS A 639 -26.51 -3.07 -20.60
CA LYS A 639 -26.07 -3.39 -19.22
C LYS A 639 -26.52 -2.32 -18.21
N GLU A 640 -26.48 -1.04 -18.59
CA GLU A 640 -26.98 0.07 -17.77
C GLU A 640 -28.51 0.01 -17.59
N GLU A 641 -29.27 -0.35 -18.63
CA GLU A 641 -30.73 -0.58 -18.57
C GLU A 641 -31.08 -1.72 -17.61
N LEU A 642 -30.45 -2.89 -17.77
CA LEU A 642 -30.69 -4.04 -16.90
C LEU A 642 -30.30 -3.77 -15.44
N LYS A 643 -29.21 -3.01 -15.23
CA LYS A 643 -28.80 -2.57 -13.89
C LYS A 643 -29.84 -1.66 -13.27
N PHE A 644 -30.43 -0.74 -14.05
CA PHE A 644 -31.50 0.13 -13.59
C PHE A 644 -32.73 -0.69 -13.17
N GLU A 645 -33.17 -1.64 -13.98
CA GLU A 645 -34.31 -2.54 -13.66
C GLU A 645 -34.08 -3.35 -12.38
N LEU A 646 -32.86 -3.87 -12.16
CA LEU A 646 -32.57 -4.60 -10.92
C LEU A 646 -32.57 -3.66 -9.71
N LYS A 647 -32.02 -2.45 -9.84
CA LYS A 647 -32.01 -1.46 -8.76
C LYS A 647 -33.41 -1.07 -8.30
N GLN A 648 -34.40 -1.09 -9.19
CA GLN A 648 -35.80 -0.87 -8.82
C GLN A 648 -36.40 -2.00 -7.97
N LYS A 649 -35.87 -3.22 -8.05
CA LYS A 649 -36.37 -4.41 -7.34
C LYS A 649 -35.60 -4.72 -6.04
N LEU A 650 -34.47 -4.05 -5.82
CA LEU A 650 -33.57 -4.31 -4.69
C LEU A 650 -34.09 -3.69 -3.38
N ASP A 651 -34.15 -4.49 -2.31
CA ASP A 651 -34.30 -3.97 -0.95
C ASP A 651 -32.93 -3.48 -0.44
N LEU A 652 -32.73 -2.16 -0.41
CA LEU A 652 -31.48 -1.54 0.05
C LEU A 652 -31.23 -1.78 1.55
N LEU A 653 -32.29 -2.03 2.32
CA LEU A 653 -32.22 -2.25 3.77
C LEU A 653 -32.31 -3.74 4.13
N ASP A 654 -32.11 -4.64 3.17
CA ASP A 654 -31.98 -6.06 3.45
C ASP A 654 -30.90 -6.28 4.52
N SER A 655 -31.23 -7.11 5.52
CA SER A 655 -30.33 -7.39 6.65
C SER A 655 -28.98 -7.97 6.24
N SER A 656 -28.90 -8.64 5.08
CA SER A 656 -27.65 -9.14 4.50
C SER A 656 -26.69 -8.02 4.08
N ASN A 657 -27.20 -6.82 3.80
CA ASN A 657 -26.40 -5.64 3.50
C ASN A 657 -25.86 -4.94 4.77
N ALA A 658 -26.33 -5.33 5.96
CA ALA A 658 -25.86 -4.74 7.20
C ALA A 658 -24.41 -5.16 7.49
N PRO A 659 -23.52 -4.24 7.89
CA PRO A 659 -22.13 -4.57 8.10
C PRO A 659 -21.97 -5.54 9.28
N THR A 660 -21.34 -6.68 9.00
CA THR A 660 -20.83 -7.57 10.04
C THR A 660 -19.36 -7.26 10.28
N ARG A 661 -18.93 -7.27 11.55
CA ARG A 661 -17.53 -6.96 11.91
C ARG A 661 -16.94 -8.07 12.78
N PRO A 662 -16.74 -9.27 12.22
CA PRO A 662 -16.07 -10.33 12.94
C PRO A 662 -14.61 -9.93 13.22
N VAL A 663 -14.14 -10.22 14.43
CA VAL A 663 -12.71 -10.15 14.75
C VAL A 663 -12.18 -11.58 14.66
N PHE A 664 -11.46 -11.89 13.58
CA PHE A 664 -10.85 -13.20 13.42
C PHE A 664 -9.68 -13.37 14.39
N LYS A 665 -9.58 -14.58 14.96
CA LYS A 665 -8.56 -14.92 15.96
C LYS A 665 -7.73 -16.10 15.46
N PRO A 666 -6.45 -16.19 15.87
CA PRO A 666 -5.62 -17.36 15.60
C PRO A 666 -6.30 -18.65 16.06
N VAL A 667 -6.41 -19.64 15.17
CA VAL A 667 -6.88 -21.00 15.50
C VAL A 667 -5.74 -21.95 15.82
N VAL A 668 -4.52 -21.57 15.43
CA VAL A 668 -3.26 -22.28 15.70
C VAL A 668 -2.21 -21.26 16.16
N ALA A 669 -1.07 -21.74 16.67
CA ALA A 669 0.04 -20.85 17.00
C ALA A 669 0.60 -20.18 15.73
N THR A 670 0.88 -18.88 15.81
CA THR A 670 1.56 -18.14 14.74
C THR A 670 2.92 -18.75 14.45
N PRO A 671 3.24 -19.13 13.19
CA PRO A 671 4.53 -19.69 12.84
C PRO A 671 5.68 -18.74 13.14
N LYS A 672 6.82 -19.28 13.58
CA LYS A 672 8.07 -18.54 13.71
C LYS A 672 8.87 -18.60 12.42
N ILE A 673 9.91 -17.78 12.31
CA ILE A 673 10.83 -17.79 11.15
C ILE A 673 11.37 -19.19 10.86
N ARG A 674 11.83 -19.91 11.91
CA ARG A 674 12.38 -21.27 11.77
C ARG A 674 11.41 -22.26 11.10
N ASP A 675 10.10 -22.06 11.28
CA ASP A 675 9.08 -22.96 10.74
C ASP A 675 8.85 -22.70 9.23
N MET A 676 9.29 -21.54 8.74
CA MET A 676 9.25 -21.17 7.33
C MET A 676 10.52 -21.57 6.58
N ILE A 677 11.65 -21.78 7.27
CA ILE A 677 12.93 -22.09 6.62
C ILE A 677 12.81 -23.42 5.85
N GLY A 678 13.00 -23.38 4.54
CA GLY A 678 12.97 -24.56 3.68
C GLY A 678 11.58 -25.14 3.40
N PHE A 679 10.50 -24.46 3.82
CA PHE A 679 9.11 -24.93 3.68
C PHE A 679 8.67 -25.20 2.22
N ALA A 680 9.40 -24.69 1.22
CA ALA A 680 9.10 -24.92 -0.20
C ALA A 680 10.07 -25.89 -0.88
N LEU A 681 11.08 -26.42 -0.19
CA LEU A 681 12.15 -27.22 -0.81
C LEU A 681 11.65 -28.54 -1.40
N ASP A 682 10.70 -29.21 -0.74
CA ASP A 682 10.08 -30.46 -1.18
C ASP A 682 9.28 -30.32 -2.49
N LYS A 683 8.84 -29.10 -2.81
CA LYS A 683 8.12 -28.77 -4.05
C LYS A 683 9.06 -28.50 -5.23
N ILE A 684 10.37 -28.39 -4.99
CA ILE A 684 11.38 -28.08 -6.02
C ILE A 684 12.11 -29.37 -6.37
N THR A 685 11.68 -30.00 -7.46
CA THR A 685 12.18 -31.32 -7.88
C THR A 685 12.66 -31.33 -9.34
N SER A 686 13.15 -32.48 -9.80
CA SER A 686 13.55 -32.69 -11.19
C SER A 686 12.34 -32.72 -12.13
N TYR A 687 12.56 -32.43 -13.41
CA TYR A 687 11.48 -32.47 -14.41
C TYR A 687 10.83 -33.86 -14.51
N THR A 688 11.60 -34.94 -14.35
CA THR A 688 11.10 -36.31 -14.47
C THR A 688 10.15 -36.70 -13.33
N ASP A 689 10.17 -35.97 -12.22
CA ASP A 689 9.29 -36.20 -11.08
C ASP A 689 7.98 -35.40 -11.16
N LEU A 690 7.83 -34.54 -12.19
CA LEU A 690 6.59 -33.80 -12.44
C LEU A 690 5.54 -34.70 -13.10
N ASP A 691 4.32 -34.71 -12.57
CA ASP A 691 3.21 -35.47 -13.13
C ASP A 691 2.75 -34.86 -14.47
N ASN A 692 3.17 -35.47 -15.57
CA ASN A 692 2.77 -35.06 -16.91
C ASN A 692 1.35 -35.50 -17.31
N ALA A 693 0.65 -36.28 -16.48
CA ALA A 693 -0.75 -36.63 -16.69
C ALA A 693 -1.69 -35.59 -16.07
N ALA A 694 -1.27 -34.89 -15.01
CA ALA A 694 -2.00 -33.82 -14.34
C ALA A 694 -1.98 -32.49 -15.14
N GLN A 695 -2.55 -32.49 -16.35
CA GLN A 695 -2.59 -31.33 -17.23
C GLN A 695 -3.69 -30.33 -16.85
N VAL A 696 -3.47 -29.07 -17.21
CA VAL A 696 -4.42 -27.96 -16.99
C VAL A 696 -4.85 -27.31 -18.29
N VAL A 697 -5.93 -26.52 -18.27
CA VAL A 697 -6.38 -25.65 -19.36
C VAL A 697 -6.75 -24.27 -18.82
N ALA A 698 -6.58 -23.24 -19.65
CA ALA A 698 -6.95 -21.89 -19.28
C ALA A 698 -8.48 -21.70 -19.30
N THR A 699 -9.01 -20.94 -18.34
CA THR A 699 -10.41 -20.51 -18.27
C THR A 699 -10.43 -19.00 -18.14
N ILE A 700 -11.26 -18.31 -18.93
CA ILE A 700 -11.37 -16.86 -18.91
C ILE A 700 -12.69 -16.45 -18.27
N ASP A 701 -12.62 -15.57 -17.28
CA ASP A 701 -13.79 -14.88 -16.74
C ASP A 701 -14.16 -13.70 -17.64
N GLN A 702 -15.24 -13.87 -18.40
CA GLN A 702 -15.67 -12.86 -19.38
C GLN A 702 -16.17 -11.55 -18.73
N GLU A 703 -16.61 -11.58 -17.47
CA GLU A 703 -17.05 -10.37 -16.76
C GLU A 703 -15.86 -9.52 -16.29
N MET A 704 -14.68 -10.13 -16.09
CA MET A 704 -13.42 -9.43 -15.78
C MET A 704 -12.64 -9.01 -17.01
N CYS A 705 -12.99 -9.54 -18.18
CA CYS A 705 -12.31 -9.24 -19.44
C CYS A 705 -12.45 -7.74 -19.80
N ILE A 706 -11.35 -7.16 -20.32
CA ILE A 706 -11.32 -5.80 -20.88
C ILE A 706 -11.11 -5.80 -22.40
N ASN A 707 -11.37 -6.93 -23.05
CA ASN A 707 -11.45 -7.07 -24.50
C ASN A 707 -10.16 -6.74 -25.28
N CYS A 708 -8.99 -6.78 -24.64
CA CYS A 708 -7.72 -6.36 -25.26
C CYS A 708 -7.16 -7.34 -26.31
N GLY A 709 -7.65 -8.57 -26.37
CA GLY A 709 -7.18 -9.60 -27.32
C GLY A 709 -5.75 -10.12 -27.07
N LYS A 710 -5.04 -9.71 -26.01
CA LYS A 710 -3.65 -10.15 -25.74
C LYS A 710 -3.53 -11.67 -25.58
N CYS A 711 -4.47 -12.30 -24.88
CA CYS A 711 -4.50 -13.76 -24.75
C CYS A 711 -4.61 -14.46 -26.11
N TYR A 712 -5.51 -13.96 -26.97
CA TYR A 712 -5.71 -14.43 -28.33
C TYR A 712 -4.42 -14.29 -29.17
N MET A 713 -3.84 -13.09 -29.23
CA MET A 713 -2.61 -12.83 -29.99
C MET A 713 -1.45 -13.72 -29.53
N THR A 714 -1.24 -13.84 -28.22
CA THR A 714 -0.15 -14.69 -27.68
C THR A 714 -0.41 -16.17 -27.95
N CYS A 715 -1.65 -16.65 -27.89
CA CYS A 715 -1.95 -18.03 -28.24
C CYS A 715 -1.77 -18.31 -29.74
N ASN A 716 -2.03 -17.32 -30.60
CA ASN A 716 -1.86 -17.47 -32.03
C ASN A 716 -0.39 -17.48 -32.45
N ASP A 717 0.38 -16.48 -32.03
CA ASP A 717 1.72 -16.26 -32.57
C ASP A 717 2.82 -16.83 -31.67
N SER A 718 2.45 -17.39 -30.51
CA SER A 718 3.38 -18.01 -29.56
C SER A 718 2.80 -19.27 -28.88
N GLY A 719 1.72 -19.82 -29.42
CA GLY A 719 1.02 -20.95 -28.81
C GLY A 719 0.40 -21.90 -29.83
N TYR A 720 -0.88 -22.22 -29.63
CA TYR A 720 -1.59 -23.33 -30.26
C TYR A 720 -2.88 -22.91 -30.97
N GLN A 721 -3.08 -21.60 -31.20
CA GLN A 721 -4.27 -21.04 -31.87
C GLN A 721 -5.59 -21.52 -31.20
N ALA A 722 -5.55 -21.71 -29.88
CA ALA A 722 -6.60 -22.37 -29.09
C ALA A 722 -7.54 -21.36 -28.40
N ILE A 723 -7.59 -20.12 -28.89
CA ILE A 723 -8.49 -19.09 -28.38
C ILE A 723 -9.24 -18.51 -29.57
N LYS A 724 -10.57 -18.49 -29.51
CA LYS A 724 -11.41 -17.74 -30.43
C LYS A 724 -11.61 -16.34 -29.87
N PHE A 725 -11.63 -15.34 -30.75
CA PHE A 725 -11.88 -13.96 -30.37
C PHE A 725 -13.05 -13.43 -31.21
N ASP A 726 -14.16 -13.14 -30.55
CA ASP A 726 -15.39 -12.74 -31.22
C ASP A 726 -15.25 -11.34 -31.86
N PRO A 727 -15.62 -11.15 -33.14
CA PRO A 727 -15.39 -9.89 -33.85
C PRO A 727 -16.30 -8.73 -33.41
N GLU A 728 -17.43 -9.00 -32.75
CA GLU A 728 -18.40 -7.98 -32.36
C GLU A 728 -18.25 -7.60 -30.88
N THR A 729 -18.20 -8.62 -30.02
CA THR A 729 -18.10 -8.48 -28.57
C THR A 729 -16.65 -8.35 -28.10
N HIS A 730 -15.68 -8.75 -28.93
CA HIS A 730 -14.27 -8.84 -28.55
C HIS A 730 -14.05 -9.67 -27.27
N LEU A 731 -14.90 -10.68 -27.03
CA LEU A 731 -14.75 -11.62 -25.93
C LEU A 731 -13.93 -12.84 -26.40
N PRO A 732 -12.86 -13.21 -25.67
CA PRO A 732 -12.10 -14.41 -25.96
C PRO A 732 -12.77 -15.66 -25.37
N VAL A 733 -12.64 -16.80 -26.06
CA VAL A 733 -13.11 -18.13 -25.61
C VAL A 733 -12.02 -19.15 -25.87
N VAL A 734 -11.59 -19.85 -24.81
CA VAL A 734 -10.59 -20.94 -24.91
C VAL A 734 -11.26 -22.19 -25.49
N THR A 735 -10.60 -22.87 -26.42
CA THR A 735 -11.08 -24.11 -27.05
C THR A 735 -10.41 -25.34 -26.42
N ASP A 736 -10.93 -26.53 -26.74
CA ASP A 736 -10.38 -27.82 -26.28
C ASP A 736 -8.95 -28.10 -26.78
N ASP A 737 -8.49 -27.35 -27.77
CA ASP A 737 -7.12 -27.39 -28.29
C ASP A 737 -6.10 -26.79 -27.31
N CYS A 738 -6.55 -26.15 -26.23
CA CYS A 738 -5.68 -25.59 -25.20
C CYS A 738 -4.75 -26.66 -24.64
N THR A 739 -3.47 -26.35 -24.50
CA THR A 739 -2.44 -27.27 -23.97
C THR A 739 -2.03 -26.98 -22.55
N GLY A 740 -2.58 -25.93 -21.93
CA GLY A 740 -2.19 -25.55 -20.57
C GLY A 740 -0.87 -24.78 -20.48
N CYS A 741 -0.30 -24.27 -21.58
CA CYS A 741 1.02 -23.60 -21.56
C CYS A 741 1.09 -22.32 -20.73
N THR A 742 -0.05 -21.80 -20.26
CA THR A 742 -0.18 -20.66 -19.33
C THR A 742 0.21 -19.28 -19.90
N LEU A 743 0.77 -19.19 -21.12
CA LEU A 743 1.17 -17.90 -21.71
C LEU A 743 0.04 -16.85 -21.76
N CYS A 744 -1.19 -17.26 -22.01
CA CYS A 744 -2.34 -16.34 -22.03
C CYS A 744 -2.62 -15.70 -20.66
N VAL A 745 -2.46 -16.47 -19.57
CA VAL A 745 -2.55 -15.97 -18.19
C VAL A 745 -1.44 -14.96 -17.94
N SER A 746 -0.20 -15.31 -18.30
CA SER A 746 1.00 -14.50 -18.03
C SER A 746 1.03 -13.14 -18.73
N VAL A 747 0.23 -12.95 -19.79
CA VAL A 747 0.15 -11.68 -20.53
C VAL A 747 -1.16 -10.91 -20.30
N CYS A 748 -2.09 -11.50 -19.54
CA CYS A 748 -3.36 -10.85 -19.25
C CYS A 748 -3.13 -9.63 -18.35
N PRO A 749 -3.67 -8.45 -18.69
CA PRO A 749 -3.49 -7.25 -17.87
C PRO A 749 -4.38 -7.21 -16.62
N ILE A 750 -5.33 -8.14 -16.49
CA ILE A 750 -6.26 -8.22 -15.36
C ILE A 750 -5.90 -9.46 -14.54
N ILE A 751 -5.48 -9.24 -13.29
CA ILE A 751 -5.14 -10.30 -12.34
C ILE A 751 -6.34 -11.25 -12.20
N ASP A 752 -6.06 -12.56 -12.25
CA ASP A 752 -7.03 -13.66 -12.13
C ASP A 752 -8.21 -13.68 -13.13
N CYS A 753 -8.24 -12.79 -14.12
CA CYS A 753 -9.21 -12.86 -15.21
C CYS A 753 -9.06 -14.15 -16.03
N ILE A 754 -7.85 -14.70 -16.11
CA ILE A 754 -7.60 -16.02 -16.68
C ILE A 754 -6.97 -16.90 -15.61
N THR A 755 -7.58 -18.05 -15.34
CA THR A 755 -7.10 -19.03 -14.37
C THR A 755 -6.79 -20.37 -15.05
N MET A 756 -5.98 -21.21 -14.39
CA MET A 756 -5.67 -22.56 -14.87
C MET A 756 -6.49 -23.58 -14.09
N GLY A 757 -7.36 -24.33 -14.78
CA GLY A 757 -8.17 -25.38 -14.20
C GLY A 757 -7.72 -26.78 -14.66
N PRO A 758 -8.01 -27.85 -13.89
CA PRO A 758 -7.66 -29.21 -14.28
C PRO A 758 -8.35 -29.60 -15.59
N ARG A 759 -7.59 -30.20 -16.51
CA ARG A 759 -8.12 -30.65 -17.80
C ARG A 759 -9.08 -31.83 -17.59
N GLN A 760 -10.32 -31.69 -18.04
CA GLN A 760 -11.34 -32.74 -17.93
C GLN A 760 -11.22 -33.83 -19.01
N THR A 761 -10.51 -33.54 -20.10
CA THR A 761 -10.28 -34.49 -21.21
C THR A 761 -8.86 -35.04 -21.17
N LYS A 762 -8.66 -36.25 -21.69
CA LYS A 762 -7.31 -36.81 -21.81
C LYS A 762 -6.44 -35.90 -22.68
N HIS A 763 -5.29 -35.47 -22.16
CA HIS A 763 -4.34 -34.72 -22.97
C HIS A 763 -3.66 -35.64 -23.98
N VAL A 764 -3.74 -35.28 -25.26
CA VAL A 764 -3.04 -35.95 -26.34
C VAL A 764 -2.09 -34.93 -26.98
N PRO A 765 -0.77 -35.07 -26.78
CA PRO A 765 0.19 -34.14 -27.37
C PRO A 765 0.09 -34.13 -28.89
N LYS A 766 -0.03 -32.93 -29.48
CA LYS A 766 -0.07 -32.75 -30.94
C LYS A 766 1.32 -33.02 -31.52
N ARG A 767 1.47 -34.15 -32.22
CA ARG A 767 2.75 -34.58 -32.81
C ARG A 767 2.98 -34.09 -34.25
N GLY A 768 2.03 -33.36 -34.83
CA GLY A 768 2.07 -32.86 -36.22
C GLY A 768 1.77 -33.95 -37.25
N ILE A 769 2.46 -35.09 -37.17
CA ILE A 769 2.22 -36.30 -37.96
C ILE A 769 1.98 -37.51 -37.04
N PRO A 770 1.32 -38.58 -37.54
CA PRO A 770 1.19 -39.81 -36.77
C PRO A 770 2.55 -40.37 -36.37
N VAL A 771 2.65 -40.87 -35.13
CA VAL A 771 3.85 -41.59 -34.68
C VAL A 771 3.91 -42.90 -35.47
N ALA A 772 5.04 -43.18 -36.13
CA ALA A 772 5.22 -44.42 -36.87
C ALA A 772 4.95 -45.62 -35.96
N SER A 773 4.20 -46.61 -36.46
CA SER A 773 4.05 -47.88 -35.78
C SER A 773 5.43 -48.51 -35.60
N ALA A 774 5.82 -48.75 -34.34
CA ALA A 774 7.06 -49.46 -34.01
C ALA A 774 7.02 -50.90 -34.49
#